data_AF-F2UEV3-F1
#
_entry.id   AF-F2UEV3-F1
#
_cell.length_a   1.000
_cell.length_b   1.000
_cell.length_c   1.000
_cell.angle_alpha   90.00
_cell.angle_beta   90.00
_cell.angle_gamma   90.00
#
_symmetry.space_group_name_H-M   'P 1'
#
loop_
_entity.id
_entity.type
_entity.pdbx_description
1 polymer ?
#
loop_
_entity_poly.entity_id
_entity_poly.type
_entity_poly.pdbx_seq_one_letter_code
_entity_poly.pdbx_strand_id
1 'polypeptide(L)'
;MAQLKQLHSGRGIPSLRFIVGTCLLIAAATTLLASAENVQVHLIPHSHQDPGYRETVYGYWRDSVSDTLRTTVQALQDDPTRRFVWEETIWLRYLWESGDADTINGIQHLVKNGQLELIGGGWVMHDEAGSSLWSTANQMTIGLDFLFDKFKTRPKWAWHIDPFGHSVTSPSVFASLGYSAFVINRIPDDEKQERKANRSLELLWTGSTAQHPDSTLLAHVLDSHYATPVLPGVTAAEKAKQLAEQCAQRAKWYRTKHVLVPFGNDFEFKDARLQFDAMDEILRIINNDPASHSNVTIKYSTLNEYFTALHADPNAVFPAAAPGKDFFPYIACSPCTASKCIGLPCGSRDAYWVGYYTSRPHQKLMSFKQDALARSLNILQTLQRHATTTDTTATTSTTGVADADLVVTTARNTSGLMQHHDALPGTSFNYCTISTSECDCVADYNKRIAAAAQSSDNLIGNIEAKLLGVPGNVSVVTAATLANSSYSSPEWTIFISNPVAWRRRDVVQVDIAGVTTSRVINVKTGEIVPSQVVVDPLRGKNFVYIAVDLPPLAIATYRLELGVVDPQQQQQESSSSSSFFSSSSSSSSSSLCNGAVCITFSSTTGRPTAWVDLASGTTHALNVDHVYMRERTPVDADIFSGSNVYDFTPDGTSTSLWPARPTLVSVANGPIVWEQTATLSGDMYVSFRLYNASLVDETQRSLQVQTHTGVMTSASSGSMLMRVSTDVKSGTAFFTDNNAFQRKHRTFDSSLPYSGNFYPVVGAAIVTDANTTARPRAHRDSDSGGFALSLAASRPTAVTSPASGALEMMLHRRIMDLDLRGNDSSVMDDVVLVTLAPASVVQARAAKMSTLHLLPVTVHAVSGRVTPKVATFAPMPKALPDGVHLLDVRLRGSGFDEGVGMWLQGLAGLDGGKVDPSEVLPCLSTRDWERTSLDFRLSINETRSARLKWKSDSSTADGQEGHAAATAAVNVKPESFLAFAS
;
A
#
# COMPACT_ATOMS: atom_id res chain seq x y z
N MET A 1 -74.06 -50.70 -42.45
CA MET A 1 -75.37 -50.57 -41.77
C MET A 1 -75.12 -49.80 -40.48
N ALA A 2 -75.89 -48.78 -40.08
CA ALA A 2 -77.04 -48.14 -40.71
C ALA A 2 -77.06 -46.62 -40.38
N GLN A 3 -77.69 -45.83 -41.25
CA GLN A 3 -78.70 -44.77 -40.98
C GLN A 3 -78.63 -43.90 -39.71
N LEU A 4 -79.05 -42.62 -39.65
CA LEU A 4 -79.41 -41.52 -40.56
C LEU A 4 -80.09 -40.46 -39.65
N LYS A 5 -79.73 -39.16 -39.72
CA LYS A 5 -80.63 -37.96 -39.81
C LYS A 5 -80.21 -36.67 -39.05
N GLN A 6 -80.21 -35.58 -39.84
CA GLN A 6 -80.74 -34.21 -39.59
C GLN A 6 -80.10 -33.37 -38.45
N LEU A 7 -79.58 -32.15 -38.69
CA LEU A 7 -80.27 -30.88 -39.04
C LEU A 7 -81.34 -30.54 -37.97
N HIS A 8 -81.41 -29.40 -37.26
CA HIS A 8 -80.85 -28.02 -37.35
C HIS A 8 -81.00 -27.35 -35.95
N SER A 9 -80.54 -26.13 -35.59
CA SER A 9 -79.64 -25.09 -36.15
C SER A 9 -79.33 -24.02 -35.07
N GLY A 10 -78.35 -23.12 -35.29
CA GLY A 10 -78.34 -21.78 -34.69
C GLY A 10 -77.40 -21.49 -33.50
N ARG A 11 -76.70 -20.34 -33.58
CA ARG A 11 -75.87 -19.67 -32.54
C ARG A 11 -74.65 -20.45 -32.03
N GLY A 12 -73.55 -20.33 -32.78
CA GLY A 12 -72.22 -20.71 -32.30
C GLY A 12 -71.73 -19.80 -31.17
N ILE A 13 -71.44 -20.41 -30.02
CA ILE A 13 -70.60 -19.82 -28.97
C ILE A 13 -69.15 -19.79 -29.49
N PRO A 14 -68.37 -18.70 -29.34
CA PRO A 14 -66.95 -18.72 -29.68
C PRO A 14 -66.25 -19.82 -28.90
N SER A 15 -65.59 -20.74 -29.60
CA SER A 15 -64.97 -21.90 -28.97
C SER A 15 -63.98 -21.49 -27.88
N LEU A 16 -63.86 -22.30 -26.82
CA LEU A 16 -62.93 -22.06 -25.70
C LEU A 16 -61.48 -21.88 -26.20
N ARG A 17 -61.12 -22.47 -27.33
CA ARG A 17 -59.82 -22.28 -28.02
C ARG A 17 -59.60 -20.87 -28.54
N PHE A 18 -60.65 -20.16 -28.95
CA PHE A 18 -60.55 -18.77 -29.38
C PHE A 18 -60.31 -17.85 -28.17
N ILE A 19 -61.06 -18.05 -27.07
CA ILE A 19 -60.87 -17.28 -25.83
C ILE A 19 -59.48 -17.55 -25.23
N VAL A 20 -59.05 -18.81 -25.14
CA VAL A 20 -57.69 -19.15 -24.68
C VAL A 20 -56.62 -18.63 -25.64
N GLY A 21 -56.84 -18.65 -26.95
CA GLY A 21 -55.93 -18.07 -27.94
C GLY A 21 -55.82 -16.55 -27.84
N THR A 22 -56.93 -15.84 -27.63
CA THR A 22 -56.94 -14.39 -27.42
C THR A 22 -56.37 -14.02 -26.04
N CYS A 23 -56.61 -14.82 -24.98
CA CYS A 23 -55.96 -14.62 -23.69
C CYS A 23 -54.46 -14.94 -23.72
N LEU A 24 -53.99 -15.90 -24.53
CA LEU A 24 -52.56 -16.14 -24.75
C LEU A 24 -51.92 -15.06 -25.63
N LEU A 25 -52.64 -14.54 -26.63
CA LEU A 25 -52.17 -13.39 -27.42
C LEU A 25 -52.20 -12.10 -26.61
N ILE A 26 -53.16 -11.89 -25.71
CA ILE A 26 -53.16 -10.76 -24.77
C ILE A 26 -52.10 -10.96 -23.71
N ALA A 27 -51.89 -12.16 -23.17
CA ALA A 27 -50.81 -12.44 -22.22
C ALA A 27 -49.43 -12.22 -22.86
N ALA A 28 -49.21 -12.77 -24.06
CA ALA A 28 -48.01 -12.55 -24.86
C ALA A 28 -47.86 -11.07 -25.27
N ALA A 29 -48.96 -10.40 -25.63
CA ALA A 29 -48.94 -8.96 -25.90
C ALA A 29 -48.71 -8.15 -24.63
N THR A 30 -49.11 -8.57 -23.43
CA THR A 30 -48.79 -7.88 -22.17
C THR A 30 -47.39 -8.19 -21.65
N THR A 31 -46.76 -9.28 -22.10
CA THR A 31 -45.30 -9.50 -21.90
C THR A 31 -44.46 -8.82 -22.99
N LEU A 32 -45.02 -8.55 -24.18
CA LEU A 32 -44.43 -7.69 -25.22
C LEU A 32 -44.74 -6.19 -25.04
N LEU A 33 -45.79 -5.86 -24.28
CA LEU A 33 -46.18 -4.53 -23.79
C LEU A 33 -45.89 -4.39 -22.29
N ALA A 34 -45.01 -5.23 -21.75
CA ALA A 34 -44.20 -4.79 -20.62
C ALA A 34 -43.43 -3.57 -21.15
N SER A 35 -43.87 -2.36 -20.77
CA SER A 35 -43.24 -1.13 -21.22
C SER A 35 -41.75 -1.26 -20.98
N ALA A 36 -40.92 -1.06 -22.01
CA ALA A 36 -39.47 -1.11 -21.89
C ALA A 36 -39.07 -0.29 -20.66
N GLU A 37 -38.55 -0.98 -19.63
CA GLU A 37 -38.54 -0.40 -18.29
C GLU A 37 -37.67 0.85 -18.29
N ASN A 38 -38.26 1.99 -17.92
CA ASN A 38 -37.62 3.30 -18.06
C ASN A 38 -36.31 3.31 -17.27
N VAL A 39 -35.20 3.55 -17.99
CA VAL A 39 -33.85 3.53 -17.42
C VAL A 39 -33.65 4.81 -16.62
N GLN A 40 -33.40 4.66 -15.32
CA GLN A 40 -33.09 5.78 -14.45
C GLN A 40 -31.57 5.98 -14.40
N VAL A 41 -31.09 7.00 -15.10
CA VAL A 41 -29.68 7.41 -15.01
C VAL A 41 -29.50 8.34 -13.82
N HIS A 42 -28.45 8.06 -13.07
CA HIS A 42 -27.90 8.87 -12.00
C HIS A 42 -26.60 9.48 -12.53
N LEU A 43 -26.70 10.72 -13.03
CA LEU A 43 -25.56 11.48 -13.50
C LEU A 43 -24.83 12.04 -12.28
N ILE A 44 -23.56 11.67 -12.07
CA ILE A 44 -22.77 12.00 -10.87
C ILE A 44 -21.77 13.12 -11.21
N PRO A 45 -22.03 14.38 -10.83
CA PRO A 45 -21.13 15.49 -11.15
C PRO A 45 -19.92 15.45 -10.21
N HIS A 46 -18.70 15.41 -10.75
CA HIS A 46 -17.45 15.25 -10.00
C HIS A 46 -16.30 16.01 -10.67
N SER A 47 -15.16 16.11 -9.99
CA SER A 47 -13.91 16.58 -10.59
C SER A 47 -12.76 15.82 -9.95
N HIS A 48 -11.94 15.15 -10.75
CA HIS A 48 -10.77 14.40 -10.27
C HIS A 48 -9.61 15.40 -10.09
N GLN A 49 -9.07 15.51 -8.88
CA GLN A 49 -8.19 16.62 -8.50
C GLN A 49 -6.90 16.08 -7.86
N ASP A 50 -5.92 15.73 -8.67
CA ASP A 50 -4.67 15.12 -8.20
C ASP A 50 -3.84 16.05 -7.30
N PRO A 51 -3.54 15.68 -6.04
CA PRO A 51 -2.61 16.38 -5.17
C PRO A 51 -1.15 16.14 -5.57
N GLY A 52 -0.82 16.55 -6.79
CA GLY A 52 0.49 16.45 -7.42
C GLY A 52 0.51 15.40 -8.55
N TYR A 53 0.65 15.85 -9.80
CA TYR A 53 0.76 14.96 -10.95
C TYR A 53 1.50 15.66 -12.08
N ARG A 54 0.86 16.63 -12.75
CA ARG A 54 1.51 17.50 -13.75
C ARG A 54 2.03 18.80 -13.15
N GLU A 55 1.33 19.28 -12.11
CA GLU A 55 1.72 20.41 -11.29
C GLU A 55 1.89 19.95 -9.84
N THR A 56 2.67 20.68 -9.05
CA THR A 56 2.81 20.40 -7.61
C THR A 56 1.50 20.63 -6.87
N VAL A 57 1.39 20.13 -5.63
CA VAL A 57 0.20 20.35 -4.77
C VAL A 57 -0.21 21.82 -4.71
N TYR A 58 0.77 22.73 -4.60
CA TYR A 58 0.48 24.16 -4.52
C TYR A 58 0.18 24.81 -5.89
N GLY A 59 0.79 24.32 -6.98
CA GLY A 59 0.46 24.74 -8.34
C GLY A 59 -1.01 24.50 -8.66
N TYR A 60 -1.46 23.25 -8.51
CA TYR A 60 -2.88 22.90 -8.70
C TYR A 60 -3.84 23.66 -7.78
N TRP A 61 -3.46 23.86 -6.51
CA TRP A 61 -4.24 24.68 -5.58
C TRP A 61 -4.49 26.10 -6.12
N ARG A 62 -3.42 26.76 -6.57
CA ARG A 62 -3.47 28.13 -7.10
C ARG A 62 -4.21 28.20 -8.44
N ASP A 63 -3.91 27.27 -9.34
CA ASP A 63 -4.26 27.42 -10.76
C ASP A 63 -5.53 26.68 -11.17
N SER A 64 -6.11 25.80 -10.33
CA SER A 64 -7.35 25.07 -10.67
C SER A 64 -8.28 24.79 -9.47
N VAL A 65 -7.78 24.09 -8.45
CA VAL A 65 -8.62 23.49 -7.38
C VAL A 65 -9.47 24.54 -6.65
N SER A 66 -8.87 25.68 -6.29
CA SER A 66 -9.54 26.73 -5.53
C SER A 66 -10.68 27.40 -6.30
N ASP A 67 -10.51 27.62 -7.61
CA ASP A 67 -11.56 28.09 -8.51
C ASP A 67 -12.67 27.04 -8.69
N THR A 68 -12.31 25.75 -8.85
CA THR A 68 -13.29 24.66 -8.95
C THR A 68 -14.17 24.57 -7.72
N LEU A 69 -13.59 24.61 -6.50
CA LEU A 69 -14.36 24.60 -5.25
C LEU A 69 -15.32 25.80 -5.17
N ARG A 70 -14.81 27.01 -5.39
CA ARG A 70 -15.57 28.27 -5.29
C ARG A 70 -16.72 28.34 -6.29
N THR A 71 -16.46 28.02 -7.57
CA THR A 71 -17.50 28.07 -8.60
C THR A 71 -18.51 26.94 -8.48
N THR A 72 -18.11 25.75 -8.03
CA THR A 72 -19.02 24.63 -7.76
C THR A 72 -19.98 24.96 -6.62
N VAL A 73 -19.48 25.52 -5.50
CA VAL A 73 -20.33 25.97 -4.39
C VAL A 73 -21.37 26.99 -4.87
N GLN A 74 -20.96 27.99 -5.66
CA GLN A 74 -21.88 28.99 -6.20
C GLN A 74 -22.92 28.35 -7.15
N ALA A 75 -22.48 27.51 -8.11
CA ALA A 75 -23.36 26.89 -9.07
C ALA A 75 -24.40 25.93 -8.44
N LEU A 76 -24.07 25.32 -7.29
CA LEU A 76 -25.01 24.53 -6.48
C LEU A 76 -25.96 25.41 -5.65
N GLN A 77 -25.51 26.56 -5.13
CA GLN A 77 -26.38 27.50 -4.42
C GLN A 77 -27.43 28.15 -5.35
N ASP A 78 -27.07 28.35 -6.62
CA ASP A 78 -27.95 28.93 -7.65
C ASP A 78 -29.12 27.99 -8.06
N ASP A 79 -28.97 26.66 -7.94
CA ASP A 79 -30.02 25.69 -8.30
C ASP A 79 -30.06 24.45 -7.36
N PRO A 80 -31.16 24.24 -6.59
CA PRO A 80 -31.28 23.13 -5.64
C PRO A 80 -31.40 21.73 -6.26
N THR A 81 -31.58 21.62 -7.58
CA THR A 81 -31.64 20.35 -8.32
C THR A 81 -30.26 19.80 -8.67
N ARG A 82 -29.25 20.66 -8.75
CA ARG A 82 -27.87 20.27 -9.04
C ARG A 82 -27.28 19.45 -7.88
N ARG A 83 -26.32 18.59 -8.22
CA ARG A 83 -25.56 17.75 -7.28
C ARG A 83 -24.07 17.85 -7.58
N PHE A 84 -23.23 17.50 -6.63
CA PHE A 84 -21.81 17.29 -6.84
C PHE A 84 -21.25 16.28 -5.84
N VAL A 85 -20.15 15.62 -6.19
CA VAL A 85 -19.37 14.78 -5.27
C VAL A 85 -17.90 15.22 -5.24
N TRP A 86 -17.30 15.23 -4.06
CA TRP A 86 -15.89 15.59 -3.86
C TRP A 86 -15.15 14.50 -3.08
N GLU A 87 -13.93 14.13 -3.50
CA GLU A 87 -13.14 13.05 -2.88
C GLU A 87 -12.01 13.57 -2.01
N GLU A 88 -11.05 14.29 -2.60
CA GLU A 88 -9.73 14.47 -2.00
C GLU A 88 -9.79 15.47 -0.84
N THR A 89 -9.69 14.95 0.40
CA THR A 89 -9.85 15.77 1.60
C THR A 89 -8.73 16.80 1.78
N ILE A 90 -7.52 16.54 1.24
CA ILE A 90 -6.39 17.48 1.27
C ILE A 90 -6.76 18.86 0.71
N TRP A 91 -7.61 18.95 -0.31
CA TRP A 91 -8.03 20.24 -0.87
C TRP A 91 -8.99 21.00 0.03
N LEU A 92 -9.86 20.29 0.74
CA LEU A 92 -10.72 20.87 1.77
C LEU A 92 -9.89 21.35 2.97
N ARG A 93 -8.71 20.74 3.23
CA ARG A 93 -7.72 21.30 4.17
C ARG A 93 -7.12 22.60 3.64
N TYR A 94 -6.64 22.62 2.40
CA TYR A 94 -6.05 23.83 1.80
C TYR A 94 -7.06 25.00 1.78
N LEU A 95 -8.33 24.73 1.49
CA LEU A 95 -9.43 25.70 1.59
C LEU A 95 -9.63 26.19 3.03
N TRP A 96 -9.61 25.28 4.01
CA TRP A 96 -9.73 25.65 5.42
C TRP A 96 -8.55 26.52 5.91
N GLU A 97 -7.35 26.28 5.38
CA GLU A 97 -6.15 27.05 5.71
C GLU A 97 -6.03 28.38 4.96
N SER A 98 -6.65 28.52 3.78
CA SER A 98 -6.70 29.79 3.05
C SER A 98 -7.60 30.82 3.71
N GLY A 99 -8.58 30.38 4.52
CA GLY A 99 -9.51 31.25 5.24
C GLY A 99 -10.70 31.74 4.40
N ASP A 100 -11.00 31.09 3.26
CA ASP A 100 -12.19 31.39 2.44
C ASP A 100 -13.48 30.95 3.15
N ALA A 101 -13.94 31.78 4.08
CA ALA A 101 -15.09 31.51 4.92
C ALA A 101 -16.39 31.33 4.11
N ASP A 102 -16.56 32.03 2.99
CA ASP A 102 -17.79 31.97 2.20
C ASP A 102 -17.90 30.61 1.49
N THR A 103 -16.82 30.15 0.84
CA THR A 103 -16.79 28.80 0.23
C THR A 103 -16.90 27.72 1.30
N ILE A 104 -16.23 27.84 2.45
CA ILE A 104 -16.33 26.87 3.57
C ILE A 104 -17.77 26.77 4.10
N ASN A 105 -18.41 27.90 4.40
CA ASN A 105 -19.79 27.95 4.89
C ASN A 105 -20.76 27.40 3.83
N GLY A 106 -20.51 27.68 2.55
CA GLY A 106 -21.24 27.12 1.42
C GLY A 106 -21.16 25.60 1.36
N ILE A 107 -19.96 25.01 1.45
CA ILE A 107 -19.76 23.56 1.52
C ILE A 107 -20.50 22.97 2.73
N GLN A 108 -20.37 23.55 3.93
CA GLN A 108 -21.09 23.07 5.11
C GLN A 108 -22.61 23.08 4.93
N HIS A 109 -23.17 24.10 4.26
CA HIS A 109 -24.59 24.16 3.93
C HIS A 109 -25.00 23.08 2.91
N LEU A 110 -24.25 22.95 1.82
CA LEU A 110 -24.53 22.02 0.71
C LEU A 110 -24.34 20.54 1.10
N VAL A 111 -23.41 20.26 2.01
CA VAL A 111 -23.26 18.92 2.64
C VAL A 111 -24.45 18.63 3.55
N LYS A 112 -24.91 19.61 4.34
CA LYS A 112 -26.07 19.45 5.22
C LYS A 112 -27.39 19.28 4.46
N ASN A 113 -27.54 19.93 3.29
CA ASN A 113 -28.76 19.85 2.49
C ASN A 113 -28.75 18.69 1.46
N GLY A 114 -27.60 18.03 1.26
CA GLY A 114 -27.45 16.87 0.39
C GLY A 114 -27.14 17.18 -1.08
N GLN A 115 -26.90 18.44 -1.45
CA GLN A 115 -26.47 18.82 -2.79
C GLN A 115 -25.01 18.45 -3.07
N LEU A 116 -24.14 18.58 -2.07
CA LEU A 116 -22.73 18.20 -2.16
C LEU A 116 -22.48 16.98 -1.26
N GLU A 117 -22.07 15.85 -1.83
CA GLU A 117 -21.66 14.69 -1.02
C GLU A 117 -20.14 14.57 -0.99
N LEU A 118 -19.56 14.55 0.21
CA LEU A 118 -18.15 14.19 0.37
C LEU A 118 -18.07 12.66 0.34
N ILE A 119 -17.34 12.13 -0.63
CA ILE A 119 -17.18 10.70 -0.93
C ILE A 119 -15.72 10.30 -0.76
N GLY A 120 -15.39 9.00 -0.77
CA GLY A 120 -14.02 8.55 -0.57
C GLY A 120 -13.55 8.81 0.87
N GLY A 121 -13.14 10.04 1.19
CA GLY A 121 -12.83 10.48 2.56
C GLY A 121 -11.41 10.19 3.00
N GLY A 122 -10.56 9.71 2.09
CA GLY A 122 -9.13 9.69 2.28
C GLY A 122 -8.56 11.10 2.34
N TRP A 123 -7.33 11.22 2.83
CA TRP A 123 -6.53 12.41 2.57
C TRP A 123 -6.34 12.62 1.06
N VAL A 124 -6.16 11.50 0.35
CA VAL A 124 -6.00 11.38 -1.10
C VAL A 124 -6.64 10.07 -1.59
N MET A 125 -7.08 10.02 -2.84
CA MET A 125 -7.32 8.76 -3.54
C MET A 125 -6.00 8.00 -3.71
N HIS A 126 -5.85 6.86 -3.05
CA HIS A 126 -4.55 6.22 -2.86
C HIS A 126 -4.25 5.07 -3.83
N ASP A 127 -2.96 4.86 -4.12
CA ASP A 127 -2.46 3.67 -4.79
C ASP A 127 -2.85 2.39 -4.02
N GLU A 128 -3.22 1.34 -4.75
CA GLU A 128 -3.60 0.06 -4.17
C GLU A 128 -2.53 -1.02 -4.35
N ALA A 129 -1.48 -0.78 -5.15
CA ALA A 129 -0.41 -1.74 -5.39
C ALA A 129 0.74 -1.63 -4.38
N GLY A 130 1.28 -0.42 -4.19
CA GLY A 130 2.47 -0.17 -3.38
C GLY A 130 2.21 0.24 -1.94
N SER A 131 1.02 0.76 -1.62
CA SER A 131 0.68 1.21 -0.26
C SER A 131 0.65 0.06 0.76
N SER A 132 1.08 0.32 2.00
CA SER A 132 0.95 -0.65 3.10
C SER A 132 -0.39 -0.48 3.84
N LEU A 133 -0.83 -1.54 4.54
CA LEU A 133 -2.02 -1.46 5.41
C LEU A 133 -1.95 -0.30 6.43
N TRP A 134 -0.77 -0.03 7.02
CA TRP A 134 -0.60 1.10 7.94
C TRP A 134 -0.80 2.43 7.22
N SER A 135 -0.20 2.58 6.03
CA SER A 135 -0.20 3.83 5.27
C SER A 135 -1.60 4.19 4.77
N THR A 136 -2.33 3.19 4.25
CA THR A 136 -3.75 3.30 3.91
C THR A 136 -4.60 3.67 5.13
N ALA A 137 -4.40 3.00 6.27
CA ALA A 137 -5.17 3.31 7.49
C ALA A 137 -4.87 4.71 8.03
N ASN A 138 -3.60 5.15 8.02
CA ASN A 138 -3.21 6.50 8.43
C ASN A 138 -3.87 7.56 7.52
N GLN A 139 -3.75 7.45 6.19
CA GLN A 139 -4.28 8.45 5.27
C GLN A 139 -5.82 8.55 5.36
N MET A 140 -6.53 7.42 5.46
CA MET A 140 -7.97 7.39 5.70
C MET A 140 -8.36 8.06 7.02
N THR A 141 -7.58 7.85 8.10
CA THR A 141 -7.90 8.49 9.38
C THR A 141 -7.77 10.01 9.31
N ILE A 142 -6.73 10.53 8.66
CA ILE A 142 -6.49 11.98 8.55
C ILE A 142 -7.65 12.66 7.83
N GLY A 143 -8.08 12.10 6.69
CA GLY A 143 -9.23 12.61 5.93
C GLY A 143 -10.51 12.57 6.75
N LEU A 144 -10.87 11.39 7.28
CA LEU A 144 -12.10 11.19 8.04
C LEU A 144 -12.20 12.02 9.32
N ASP A 145 -11.11 12.15 10.08
CA ASP A 145 -11.03 13.05 11.24
C ASP A 145 -11.33 14.49 10.84
N PHE A 146 -10.69 14.98 9.78
CA PHE A 146 -10.86 16.34 9.30
C PHE A 146 -12.29 16.61 8.76
N LEU A 147 -12.85 15.68 7.98
CA LEU A 147 -14.22 15.78 7.48
C LEU A 147 -15.26 15.81 8.62
N PHE A 148 -15.09 14.97 9.63
CA PHE A 148 -15.96 14.96 10.79
C PHE A 148 -15.81 16.24 11.63
N ASP A 149 -14.58 16.71 11.84
CA ASP A 149 -14.32 17.89 12.68
C ASP A 149 -14.74 19.20 12.02
N LYS A 150 -14.58 19.35 10.70
CA LYS A 150 -14.84 20.59 9.97
C LYS A 150 -16.15 20.63 9.20
N PHE A 151 -16.62 19.50 8.67
CA PHE A 151 -17.82 19.43 7.82
C PHE A 151 -18.93 18.55 8.43
N LYS A 152 -18.71 17.96 9.61
CA LYS A 152 -19.70 17.16 10.37
C LYS A 152 -20.31 16.02 9.56
N THR A 153 -19.54 15.47 8.62
CA THR A 153 -19.97 14.38 7.74
C THR A 153 -19.03 13.19 7.82
N ARG A 154 -19.52 12.04 7.35
CA ARG A 154 -18.79 10.77 7.23
C ARG A 154 -19.18 10.12 5.91
N PRO A 155 -18.25 10.00 4.94
CA PRO A 155 -18.51 9.30 3.68
C PRO A 155 -18.96 7.86 3.90
N LYS A 156 -19.85 7.37 3.03
CA LYS A 156 -20.38 5.99 3.06
C LYS A 156 -19.96 5.13 1.87
N TRP A 157 -19.36 5.77 0.87
CA TRP A 157 -19.05 5.18 -0.44
C TRP A 157 -17.61 5.50 -0.79
N ALA A 158 -16.88 4.45 -1.16
CA ALA A 158 -15.49 4.57 -1.56
C ALA A 158 -15.45 4.83 -3.07
N TRP A 159 -14.48 5.62 -3.53
CA TRP A 159 -14.41 6.12 -4.89
C TRP A 159 -12.96 6.13 -5.35
N HIS A 160 -12.54 5.03 -5.97
CA HIS A 160 -11.20 4.85 -6.52
C HIS A 160 -11.31 4.70 -8.04
N ILE A 161 -11.52 5.83 -8.72
CA ILE A 161 -11.68 5.85 -10.17
C ILE A 161 -10.34 5.82 -10.93
N ASP A 162 -9.23 6.14 -10.27
CA ASP A 162 -7.92 6.28 -10.92
C ASP A 162 -6.75 5.38 -10.47
N PRO A 163 -6.75 4.68 -9.32
CA PRO A 163 -5.69 3.72 -9.00
C PRO A 163 -5.52 2.63 -10.07
N PHE A 164 -4.27 2.28 -10.39
CA PHE A 164 -3.91 1.52 -11.60
C PHE A 164 -4.03 0.00 -11.40
N GLY A 165 -5.25 -0.47 -11.17
CA GLY A 165 -5.54 -1.80 -10.64
C GLY A 165 -5.92 -1.73 -9.17
N HIS A 166 -6.69 -2.72 -8.71
CA HIS A 166 -7.34 -2.66 -7.39
C HIS A 166 -7.02 -3.91 -6.54
N SER A 167 -6.74 -3.67 -5.26
CA SER A 167 -6.28 -4.68 -4.30
C SER A 167 -7.42 -5.28 -3.49
N VAL A 168 -7.33 -6.58 -3.23
CA VAL A 168 -8.27 -7.29 -2.35
C VAL A 168 -8.20 -6.84 -0.87
N THR A 169 -7.15 -6.12 -0.46
CA THR A 169 -7.09 -5.45 0.85
C THR A 169 -8.17 -4.38 1.00
N SER A 170 -8.44 -3.63 -0.06
CA SER A 170 -9.29 -2.43 -0.07
C SER A 170 -10.72 -2.64 0.44
N PRO A 171 -11.48 -3.67 0.00
CA PRO A 171 -12.80 -3.96 0.58
C PRO A 171 -12.74 -4.28 2.08
N SER A 172 -11.66 -4.89 2.60
CA SER A 172 -11.50 -5.11 4.04
C SER A 172 -11.35 -3.80 4.81
N VAL A 173 -10.54 -2.87 4.29
CA VAL A 173 -10.32 -1.54 4.89
C VAL A 173 -11.60 -0.72 4.88
N PHE A 174 -12.22 -0.50 3.72
CA PHE A 174 -13.43 0.33 3.61
C PHE A 174 -14.60 -0.26 4.41
N ALA A 175 -14.77 -1.59 4.42
CA ALA A 175 -15.76 -2.26 5.26
C ALA A 175 -15.59 -1.94 6.76
N SER A 176 -14.34 -1.91 7.24
CA SER A 176 -14.01 -1.60 8.64
C SER A 176 -14.19 -0.13 9.01
N LEU A 177 -14.29 0.76 8.02
CA LEU A 177 -14.58 2.18 8.18
C LEU A 177 -16.08 2.50 8.06
N GLY A 178 -16.93 1.50 7.78
CA GLY A 178 -18.40 1.66 7.73
C GLY A 178 -18.98 1.88 6.34
N TYR A 179 -18.18 1.68 5.29
CA TYR A 179 -18.58 1.91 3.92
C TYR A 179 -19.51 0.79 3.44
N SER A 180 -20.46 1.14 2.57
CA SER A 180 -21.48 0.20 2.08
C SER A 180 -21.24 -0.28 0.65
N ALA A 181 -20.53 0.52 -0.17
CA ALA A 181 -20.14 0.15 -1.52
C ALA A 181 -18.84 0.88 -1.93
N PHE A 182 -18.21 0.38 -2.99
CA PHE A 182 -16.93 0.84 -3.51
C PHE A 182 -17.02 0.99 -5.04
N VAL A 183 -16.91 2.21 -5.55
CA VAL A 183 -16.79 2.45 -7.00
C VAL A 183 -15.32 2.33 -7.39
N ILE A 184 -15.06 1.48 -8.37
CA ILE A 184 -13.73 1.23 -8.96
C ILE A 184 -13.79 1.32 -10.48
N ASN A 185 -12.64 1.36 -11.15
CA ASN A 185 -12.61 1.58 -12.59
C ASN A 185 -11.53 0.80 -13.34
N ARG A 186 -10.25 0.94 -12.98
CA ARG A 186 -9.12 0.45 -13.79
C ARG A 186 -8.83 -1.02 -13.49
N ILE A 187 -9.79 -1.89 -13.82
CA ILE A 187 -9.60 -3.34 -13.91
C ILE A 187 -9.08 -3.71 -15.32
N PRO A 188 -8.49 -4.91 -15.53
CA PRO A 188 -8.11 -5.39 -16.86
C PRO A 188 -9.26 -5.27 -17.87
N ASP A 189 -9.00 -4.77 -19.08
CA ASP A 189 -10.07 -4.48 -20.04
C ASP A 189 -10.79 -5.74 -20.52
N ASP A 190 -10.07 -6.84 -20.74
CA ASP A 190 -10.64 -8.15 -21.07
C ASP A 190 -11.65 -8.61 -20.01
N GLU A 191 -11.30 -8.51 -18.73
CA GLU A 191 -12.23 -8.75 -17.62
C GLU A 191 -13.39 -7.73 -17.61
N LYS A 192 -13.14 -6.45 -17.94
CA LYS A 192 -14.22 -5.44 -18.05
C LYS A 192 -15.20 -5.77 -19.18
N GLN A 193 -14.73 -6.24 -20.34
CA GLN A 193 -15.59 -6.66 -21.45
C GLN A 193 -16.37 -7.95 -21.12
N GLU A 194 -15.73 -8.92 -20.46
CA GLU A 194 -16.44 -10.11 -19.95
C GLU A 194 -17.56 -9.71 -18.97
N ARG A 195 -17.26 -8.81 -18.03
CA ARG A 195 -18.24 -8.32 -17.05
C ARG A 195 -19.40 -7.55 -17.67
N LYS A 196 -19.16 -6.79 -18.75
CA LYS A 196 -20.23 -6.17 -19.56
C LYS A 196 -21.12 -7.22 -20.21
N ALA A 197 -20.53 -8.24 -20.82
CA ALA A 197 -21.28 -9.32 -21.47
C ALA A 197 -22.13 -10.13 -20.47
N ASN A 198 -21.60 -10.37 -19.27
CA ASN A 198 -22.21 -11.18 -18.22
C ASN A 198 -23.07 -10.39 -17.21
N ARG A 199 -23.23 -9.07 -17.38
CA ARG A 199 -23.92 -8.16 -16.44
C ARG A 199 -23.41 -8.32 -15.00
N SER A 200 -22.08 -8.24 -14.84
CA SER A 200 -21.34 -8.48 -13.60
C SER A 200 -20.26 -7.42 -13.32
N LEU A 201 -20.47 -6.19 -13.81
CA LEU A 201 -19.73 -4.99 -13.39
C LEU A 201 -20.00 -4.63 -11.92
N GLU A 202 -21.19 -4.95 -11.43
CA GLU A 202 -21.56 -4.90 -10.01
C GLU A 202 -21.33 -6.29 -9.40
N LEU A 203 -20.55 -6.38 -8.32
CA LEU A 203 -20.19 -7.65 -7.68
C LEU A 203 -19.99 -7.54 -6.16
N LEU A 204 -20.22 -8.61 -5.42
CA LEU A 204 -19.88 -8.67 -3.99
C LEU A 204 -18.40 -9.07 -3.83
N TRP A 205 -17.58 -8.12 -3.39
CA TRP A 205 -16.14 -8.29 -3.25
C TRP A 205 -15.77 -8.46 -1.76
N THR A 206 -15.38 -9.68 -1.39
CA THR A 206 -14.87 -10.01 -0.05
C THR A 206 -13.35 -9.87 -0.04
N GLY A 207 -12.83 -9.01 0.84
CA GLY A 207 -11.39 -8.84 0.97
C GLY A 207 -10.70 -9.99 1.70
N SER A 208 -11.01 -10.16 2.99
CA SER A 208 -10.47 -11.25 3.81
C SER A 208 -11.52 -12.34 4.08
N THR A 209 -11.19 -13.60 3.76
CA THR A 209 -12.02 -14.76 4.10
C THR A 209 -12.10 -14.99 5.61
N ALA A 210 -11.07 -14.62 6.38
CA ALA A 210 -11.06 -14.69 7.84
C ALA A 210 -12.00 -13.67 8.51
N GLN A 211 -12.35 -12.61 7.77
CA GLN A 211 -13.28 -11.54 8.17
C GLN A 211 -14.61 -11.60 7.39
N HIS A 212 -14.91 -12.67 6.63
CA HIS A 212 -16.21 -12.82 5.95
C HIS A 212 -17.35 -13.04 6.98
N PRO A 213 -18.56 -12.46 6.79
CA PRO A 213 -18.97 -11.54 5.72
C PRO A 213 -18.61 -10.07 5.99
N ASP A 214 -18.07 -9.75 7.18
CA ASP A 214 -17.79 -8.37 7.60
C ASP A 214 -16.89 -7.57 6.65
N SER A 215 -15.97 -8.21 5.93
CA SER A 215 -15.06 -7.64 4.92
C SER A 215 -15.61 -7.60 3.47
N THR A 216 -16.92 -7.78 3.30
CA THR A 216 -17.57 -7.81 1.97
C THR A 216 -18.28 -6.49 1.67
N LEU A 217 -18.03 -5.94 0.48
CA LEU A 217 -18.70 -4.75 -0.06
C LEU A 217 -19.30 -5.03 -1.43
N LEU A 218 -20.30 -4.25 -1.85
CA LEU A 218 -20.62 -4.13 -3.27
C LEU A 218 -19.52 -3.31 -3.95
N ALA A 219 -18.79 -3.92 -4.88
CA ALA A 219 -17.96 -3.20 -5.83
C ALA A 219 -18.79 -2.86 -7.07
N HIS A 220 -18.73 -1.62 -7.52
CA HIS A 220 -19.32 -1.15 -8.78
C HIS A 220 -18.16 -0.75 -9.71
N VAL A 221 -17.93 -1.55 -10.75
CA VAL A 221 -16.94 -1.25 -11.79
C VAL A 221 -17.56 -0.32 -12.82
N LEU A 222 -16.99 0.87 -13.02
CA LEU A 222 -17.39 1.78 -14.10
C LEU A 222 -17.21 1.10 -15.47
N ASP A 223 -18.23 1.13 -16.32
CA ASP A 223 -18.22 0.48 -17.63
C ASP A 223 -17.21 1.10 -18.63
N SER A 224 -16.83 2.36 -18.44
CA SER A 224 -15.99 3.13 -19.36
C SER A 224 -14.72 3.64 -18.67
N HIS A 225 -14.32 4.87 -19.00
CA HIS A 225 -13.50 5.75 -18.17
C HIS A 225 -14.42 6.54 -17.19
N TYR A 226 -13.84 7.29 -16.26
CA TYR A 226 -14.56 8.16 -15.31
C TYR A 226 -14.92 9.55 -15.87
N ALA A 227 -14.51 9.84 -17.11
CA ALA A 227 -14.85 11.08 -17.78
C ALA A 227 -16.35 11.13 -18.17
N THR A 228 -16.87 12.36 -18.32
CA THR A 228 -18.14 12.65 -19.00
C THR A 228 -18.25 11.86 -20.31
N PRO A 229 -19.40 11.21 -20.61
CA PRO A 229 -19.61 10.55 -21.89
C PRO A 229 -19.31 11.48 -23.07
N VAL A 230 -18.59 10.99 -24.09
CA VAL A 230 -18.27 11.82 -25.26
C VAL A 230 -19.55 12.10 -26.03
N LEU A 231 -19.97 13.37 -26.10
CA LEU A 231 -21.20 13.81 -26.78
C LEU A 231 -20.87 14.52 -28.11
N PRO A 232 -20.64 13.78 -29.21
CA PRO A 232 -20.41 14.39 -30.52
C PRO A 232 -21.70 15.08 -31.02
N GLY A 233 -21.60 16.36 -31.34
CA GLY A 233 -22.74 17.16 -31.80
C GLY A 233 -22.47 18.65 -31.57
N VAL A 234 -23.12 19.50 -32.35
CA VAL A 234 -22.98 20.97 -32.23
C VAL A 234 -24.09 21.54 -31.35
N THR A 235 -25.29 20.98 -31.45
CA THR A 235 -26.50 21.43 -30.75
C THR A 235 -26.79 20.62 -29.47
N ALA A 236 -27.52 21.21 -28.53
CA ALA A 236 -27.98 20.51 -27.32
C ALA A 236 -28.88 19.31 -27.65
N ALA A 237 -29.70 19.38 -28.71
CA ALA A 237 -30.58 18.28 -29.13
C ALA A 237 -29.81 17.07 -29.68
N GLU A 238 -28.75 17.29 -30.46
CA GLU A 238 -27.86 16.20 -30.92
C GLU A 238 -27.17 15.54 -29.72
N LYS A 239 -26.62 16.35 -28.80
CA LYS A 239 -25.97 15.86 -27.57
C LYS A 239 -26.93 15.12 -26.64
N ALA A 240 -28.18 15.58 -26.50
CA ALA A 240 -29.24 14.92 -25.76
C ALA A 240 -29.57 13.54 -26.32
N LYS A 241 -29.72 13.43 -27.65
CA LYS A 241 -29.89 12.14 -28.32
C LYS A 241 -28.70 11.22 -28.07
N GLN A 242 -27.46 11.70 -28.26
CA GLN A 242 -26.25 10.90 -28.02
C GLN A 242 -26.12 10.43 -26.57
N LEU A 243 -26.40 11.29 -25.58
CA LEU A 243 -26.34 10.93 -24.17
C LEU A 243 -27.39 9.85 -23.84
N ALA A 244 -28.64 10.03 -24.30
CA ALA A 244 -29.71 9.06 -24.08
C ALA A 244 -29.41 7.70 -24.74
N GLU A 245 -28.94 7.67 -25.99
CA GLU A 245 -28.55 6.44 -26.69
C GLU A 245 -27.40 5.72 -25.97
N GLN A 246 -26.38 6.45 -25.50
CA GLN A 246 -25.28 5.89 -24.71
C GLN A 246 -25.74 5.36 -23.35
N CYS A 247 -26.61 6.07 -22.64
CA CYS A 247 -27.17 5.63 -21.36
C CYS A 247 -28.04 4.36 -21.51
N ALA A 248 -28.90 4.30 -22.53
CA ALA A 248 -29.69 3.11 -22.85
C ALA A 248 -28.80 1.91 -23.25
N GLN A 249 -27.63 2.15 -23.83
CA GLN A 249 -26.65 1.11 -24.10
C GLN A 249 -25.93 0.65 -22.81
N ARG A 250 -25.48 1.58 -21.96
CA ARG A 250 -24.84 1.28 -20.66
C ARG A 250 -25.74 0.43 -19.75
N ALA A 251 -27.04 0.73 -19.70
CA ALA A 251 -28.03 -0.01 -18.93
C ALA A 251 -28.03 -1.53 -19.18
N LYS A 252 -27.66 -1.97 -20.39
CA LYS A 252 -27.60 -3.39 -20.76
C LYS A 252 -26.48 -4.16 -20.06
N TRP A 253 -25.47 -3.46 -19.53
CA TRP A 253 -24.30 -4.04 -18.85
C TRP A 253 -24.43 -4.11 -17.31
N TYR A 254 -25.43 -3.44 -16.74
CA TYR A 254 -25.76 -3.48 -15.30
C TYR A 254 -27.01 -4.32 -15.06
N ARG A 255 -27.28 -4.72 -13.80
CA ARG A 255 -28.38 -5.67 -13.51
C ARG A 255 -29.75 -5.01 -13.33
N THR A 256 -29.77 -3.81 -12.76
CA THR A 256 -30.99 -3.04 -12.50
C THR A 256 -31.24 -2.00 -13.60
N LYS A 257 -32.33 -1.23 -13.48
CA LYS A 257 -32.60 -0.05 -14.32
C LYS A 257 -31.82 1.20 -13.90
N HIS A 258 -31.11 1.15 -12.77
CA HIS A 258 -30.37 2.27 -12.20
C HIS A 258 -28.93 2.27 -12.73
N VAL A 259 -28.56 3.30 -13.50
CA VAL A 259 -27.23 3.41 -14.12
C VAL A 259 -26.49 4.61 -13.55
N LEU A 260 -25.31 4.38 -12.96
CA LEU A 260 -24.38 5.43 -12.58
C LEU A 260 -23.64 5.90 -13.83
N VAL A 261 -23.63 7.21 -14.09
CA VAL A 261 -22.85 7.82 -15.17
C VAL A 261 -22.06 9.01 -14.62
N PRO A 262 -20.72 9.00 -14.68
CA PRO A 262 -19.92 10.17 -14.29
C PRO A 262 -20.16 11.38 -15.19
N PHE A 263 -20.11 12.59 -14.60
CA PHE A 263 -20.08 13.87 -15.30
C PHE A 263 -18.96 14.71 -14.67
N GLY A 264 -17.85 14.87 -15.38
CA GLY A 264 -16.60 15.40 -14.85
C GLY A 264 -15.41 14.70 -15.46
N ASN A 265 -14.20 15.14 -15.13
CA ASN A 265 -12.92 14.56 -15.54
C ASN A 265 -11.79 15.17 -14.68
N ASP A 266 -10.53 14.86 -15.01
CA ASP A 266 -9.34 15.56 -14.50
C ASP A 266 -9.53 17.08 -14.55
N PHE A 267 -9.56 17.74 -13.39
CA PHE A 267 -9.64 19.20 -13.23
C PHE A 267 -10.79 19.92 -13.95
N GLU A 268 -11.90 19.22 -14.25
CA GLU A 268 -13.14 19.85 -14.74
C GLU A 268 -13.85 20.68 -13.65
N PHE A 269 -14.96 21.35 -14.00
CA PHE A 269 -15.72 22.28 -13.13
C PHE A 269 -14.97 23.54 -12.64
N LYS A 270 -13.82 23.91 -13.21
CA LYS A 270 -13.16 25.20 -12.93
C LYS A 270 -14.07 26.42 -13.16
N ASP A 271 -14.94 26.34 -14.16
CA ASP A 271 -16.19 27.14 -14.24
C ASP A 271 -17.36 26.17 -14.22
N ALA A 272 -17.81 25.84 -13.00
CA ALA A 272 -18.90 24.89 -12.81
C ALA A 272 -20.21 25.36 -13.44
N ARG A 273 -20.46 26.68 -13.48
CA ARG A 273 -21.72 27.23 -13.99
C ARG A 273 -21.87 26.98 -15.48
N LEU A 274 -20.82 27.17 -16.29
CA LEU A 274 -20.86 26.85 -17.72
C LEU A 274 -21.13 25.36 -17.98
N GLN A 275 -20.56 24.46 -17.16
CA GLN A 275 -20.77 23.02 -17.33
C GLN A 275 -22.19 22.60 -16.94
N PHE A 276 -22.69 23.08 -15.80
CA PHE A 276 -24.07 22.83 -15.38
C PHE A 276 -25.09 23.44 -16.35
N ASP A 277 -25.01 24.74 -16.68
CA ASP A 277 -25.97 25.42 -17.58
C ASP A 277 -26.10 24.67 -18.94
N ALA A 278 -24.99 24.14 -19.48
CA ALA A 278 -24.99 23.35 -20.71
C ALA A 278 -25.61 21.94 -20.55
N MET A 279 -25.39 21.28 -19.41
CA MET A 279 -25.96 19.97 -19.12
C MET A 279 -27.45 20.07 -18.75
N ASP A 280 -27.87 21.12 -18.06
CA ASP A 280 -29.27 21.39 -17.71
C ASP A 280 -30.16 21.45 -18.95
N GLU A 281 -29.69 22.08 -20.04
CA GLU A 281 -30.40 22.09 -21.31
C GLU A 281 -30.55 20.68 -21.90
N ILE A 282 -29.47 19.88 -21.87
CA ILE A 282 -29.44 18.50 -22.37
C ILE A 282 -30.42 17.62 -21.57
N LEU A 283 -30.37 17.68 -20.23
CA LEU A 283 -31.26 16.92 -19.35
C LEU A 283 -32.72 17.31 -19.55
N ARG A 284 -33.01 18.60 -19.71
CA ARG A 284 -34.36 19.11 -20.02
C ARG A 284 -34.89 18.58 -21.34
N ILE A 285 -34.07 18.45 -22.38
CA ILE A 285 -34.48 17.90 -23.68
C ILE A 285 -34.84 16.41 -23.54
N ILE A 286 -34.00 15.62 -22.86
CA ILE A 286 -34.23 14.18 -22.65
C ILE A 286 -35.49 13.94 -21.82
N ASN A 287 -35.59 14.58 -20.66
CA ASN A 287 -36.64 14.31 -19.68
C ASN A 287 -38.03 14.82 -20.09
N ASN A 288 -38.12 15.78 -21.03
CA ASN A 288 -39.40 16.26 -21.56
C ASN A 288 -40.02 15.29 -22.58
N ASP A 289 -39.23 14.44 -23.23
CA ASP A 289 -39.73 13.37 -24.10
C ASP A 289 -38.85 12.11 -23.99
N PRO A 290 -38.94 11.35 -22.88
CA PRO A 290 -38.15 10.13 -22.70
C PRO A 290 -38.44 9.07 -23.78
N ALA A 291 -39.65 9.05 -24.35
CA ALA A 291 -40.06 8.08 -25.36
C ALA A 291 -39.25 8.23 -26.66
N SER A 292 -39.02 9.47 -27.11
CA SER A 292 -38.11 9.76 -28.24
C SER A 292 -36.62 9.61 -27.87
N HIS A 293 -36.28 9.64 -26.58
CA HIS A 293 -34.92 9.52 -26.05
C HIS A 293 -34.66 8.14 -25.41
N SER A 294 -34.94 7.07 -26.16
CA SER A 294 -34.64 5.67 -25.80
C SER A 294 -35.25 5.15 -24.49
N ASN A 295 -36.33 5.76 -23.99
CA ASN A 295 -36.93 5.50 -22.66
C ASN A 295 -35.92 5.65 -21.51
N VAL A 296 -35.12 6.72 -21.56
CA VAL A 296 -34.17 7.11 -20.52
C VAL A 296 -34.67 8.36 -19.80
N THR A 297 -34.58 8.34 -18.47
CA THR A 297 -34.75 9.54 -17.62
C THR A 297 -33.45 9.79 -16.88
N ILE A 298 -32.93 11.02 -16.91
CA ILE A 298 -31.64 11.36 -16.30
C ILE A 298 -31.81 12.45 -15.25
N LYS A 299 -31.21 12.27 -14.08
CA LYS A 299 -31.10 13.32 -13.06
C LYS A 299 -29.68 13.45 -12.57
N TYR A 300 -29.31 14.63 -12.08
CA TYR A 300 -28.16 14.73 -11.18
C TYR A 300 -28.39 13.84 -9.96
N SER A 301 -27.32 13.25 -9.45
CA SER A 301 -27.36 12.43 -8.25
C SER A 301 -26.02 12.46 -7.52
N THR A 302 -26.07 12.25 -6.22
CA THR A 302 -24.91 11.84 -5.44
C THR A 302 -24.78 10.30 -5.40
N LEU A 303 -23.69 9.77 -4.83
CA LEU A 303 -23.55 8.32 -4.65
C LEU A 303 -24.58 7.76 -3.66
N ASN A 304 -24.92 8.51 -2.60
CA ASN A 304 -26.00 8.14 -1.68
C ASN A 304 -27.35 8.04 -2.39
N GLU A 305 -27.67 8.97 -3.30
CA GLU A 305 -28.91 8.91 -4.09
C GLU A 305 -28.93 7.73 -5.09
N TYR A 306 -27.79 7.37 -5.67
CA TYR A 306 -27.66 6.17 -6.53
C TYR A 306 -27.75 4.87 -5.74
N PHE A 307 -26.89 4.63 -4.76
CA PHE A 307 -26.84 3.37 -4.03
C PHE A 307 -28.09 3.12 -3.18
N THR A 308 -28.77 4.16 -2.70
CA THR A 308 -30.08 4.01 -2.04
C THR A 308 -31.14 3.52 -3.02
N ALA A 309 -31.17 4.07 -4.24
CA ALA A 309 -32.11 3.63 -5.28
C ALA A 309 -31.79 2.21 -5.77
N LEU A 310 -30.50 1.90 -5.99
CA LEU A 310 -30.02 0.58 -6.34
C LEU A 310 -30.42 -0.47 -5.28
N HIS A 311 -30.18 -0.18 -4.00
CA HIS A 311 -30.52 -1.10 -2.90
C HIS A 311 -32.03 -1.37 -2.77
N ALA A 312 -32.87 -0.40 -3.14
CA ALA A 312 -34.32 -0.53 -3.15
C ALA A 312 -34.87 -1.34 -4.36
N ASP A 313 -34.08 -1.53 -5.42
CA ASP A 313 -34.51 -2.28 -6.61
C ASP A 313 -34.64 -3.78 -6.28
N PRO A 314 -35.78 -4.44 -6.61
CA PRO A 314 -35.95 -5.87 -6.36
C PRO A 314 -34.92 -6.75 -7.08
N ASN A 315 -34.39 -6.29 -8.22
CA ASN A 315 -33.40 -6.98 -9.05
C ASN A 315 -31.94 -6.73 -8.60
N ALA A 316 -31.70 -5.98 -7.52
CA ALA A 316 -30.37 -5.74 -6.96
C ALA A 316 -29.83 -6.99 -6.22
N VAL A 317 -29.46 -7.98 -7.03
CA VAL A 317 -28.81 -9.24 -6.65
C VAL A 317 -27.55 -9.36 -7.49
N PHE A 318 -26.41 -9.65 -6.88
CA PHE A 318 -25.09 -9.54 -7.50
C PHE A 318 -24.25 -10.82 -7.36
N PRO A 319 -23.36 -11.11 -8.32
CA PRO A 319 -22.47 -12.25 -8.24
C PRO A 319 -21.36 -11.98 -7.21
N ALA A 320 -20.87 -13.02 -6.55
CA ALA A 320 -19.69 -12.91 -5.69
C ALA A 320 -18.40 -12.89 -6.52
N ALA A 321 -17.40 -12.11 -6.09
CA ALA A 321 -16.03 -12.25 -6.55
C ALA A 321 -15.48 -13.64 -6.18
N ALA A 322 -14.55 -14.18 -6.98
CA ALA A 322 -13.81 -15.37 -6.57
C ALA A 322 -13.04 -15.08 -5.26
N PRO A 323 -12.92 -16.04 -4.31
CA PRO A 323 -12.24 -15.81 -3.05
C PRO A 323 -10.81 -15.30 -3.23
N GLY A 324 -10.53 -14.10 -2.72
CA GLY A 324 -9.22 -13.48 -2.86
C GLY A 324 -8.92 -12.91 -4.25
N LYS A 325 -9.92 -12.67 -5.12
CA LYS A 325 -9.75 -11.97 -6.40
C LYS A 325 -9.23 -10.54 -6.16
N ASP A 326 -8.15 -10.17 -6.84
CA ASP A 326 -7.73 -8.79 -7.09
C ASP A 326 -7.69 -8.49 -8.59
N PHE A 327 -7.41 -7.23 -8.93
CA PHE A 327 -7.45 -6.72 -10.30
C PHE A 327 -6.05 -6.28 -10.77
N PHE A 328 -5.04 -7.12 -10.50
CA PHE A 328 -3.66 -6.94 -10.95
C PHE A 328 -3.19 -8.12 -11.84
N PRO A 329 -2.28 -7.88 -12.79
CA PRO A 329 -1.81 -6.57 -13.25
C PRO A 329 -2.90 -5.82 -14.03
N TYR A 330 -2.89 -4.48 -14.00
CA TYR A 330 -3.79 -3.69 -14.85
C TYR A 330 -3.30 -3.69 -16.30
N ILE A 331 -4.23 -3.93 -17.23
CA ILE A 331 -3.99 -3.89 -18.68
C ILE A 331 -4.65 -2.63 -19.23
N ALA A 332 -3.84 -1.67 -19.66
CA ALA A 332 -4.35 -0.40 -20.14
C ALA A 332 -4.74 -0.49 -21.61
N CYS A 333 -6.04 -0.40 -21.88
CA CYS A 333 -6.49 0.02 -23.20
C CYS A 333 -6.38 1.55 -23.26
N SER A 334 -5.31 2.03 -23.90
CA SER A 334 -5.12 3.46 -24.16
C SER A 334 -6.39 4.03 -24.83
N PRO A 335 -6.91 5.18 -24.39
CA PRO A 335 -8.05 5.83 -25.01
C PRO A 335 -7.62 6.38 -26.38
N CYS A 336 -7.66 5.51 -27.39
CA CYS A 336 -7.69 5.90 -28.78
C CYS A 336 -8.82 6.90 -28.99
N THR A 337 -8.47 8.18 -29.20
CA THR A 337 -9.43 9.16 -29.69
C THR A 337 -10.06 8.64 -30.99
N ALA A 338 -11.38 8.82 -31.14
CA ALA A 338 -12.20 8.09 -32.10
C ALA A 338 -11.76 8.17 -33.58
N SER A 339 -10.85 9.09 -33.93
CA SER A 339 -10.26 9.25 -35.25
C SER A 339 -9.05 8.35 -35.56
N LYS A 340 -8.43 7.67 -34.57
CA LYS A 340 -7.16 6.94 -34.77
C LYS A 340 -7.21 5.41 -34.75
N CYS A 341 -8.27 4.78 -34.27
CA CYS A 341 -8.30 3.32 -34.05
C CYS A 341 -9.52 2.61 -34.68
N ILE A 342 -9.89 2.98 -35.90
CA ILE A 342 -10.75 2.14 -36.73
C ILE A 342 -9.96 0.87 -37.10
N GLY A 343 -10.18 -0.23 -36.37
CA GLY A 343 -9.75 -1.58 -36.77
C GLY A 343 -8.63 -2.25 -35.97
N LEU A 344 -8.18 -1.70 -34.84
CA LEU A 344 -7.23 -2.40 -33.94
C LEU A 344 -7.93 -2.88 -32.66
N PRO A 345 -7.89 -4.18 -32.32
CA PRO A 345 -8.52 -4.70 -31.11
C PRO A 345 -7.71 -4.33 -29.86
N CYS A 346 -8.46 -3.98 -28.80
CA CYS A 346 -7.96 -3.92 -27.44
C CYS A 346 -7.31 -5.27 -27.07
N GLY A 347 -6.14 -5.24 -26.41
CA GLY A 347 -5.34 -6.44 -26.11
C GLY A 347 -4.28 -6.85 -27.15
N SER A 348 -4.13 -6.15 -28.28
CA SER A 348 -3.06 -6.45 -29.28
C SER A 348 -1.70 -5.79 -29.00
N ARG A 349 -1.46 -5.31 -27.76
CA ARG A 349 -0.24 -4.59 -27.35
C ARG A 349 0.18 -5.01 -25.95
N ASP A 350 1.48 -4.94 -25.66
CA ASP A 350 2.12 -5.29 -24.37
C ASP A 350 1.83 -4.28 -23.23
N ALA A 351 0.64 -3.68 -23.18
CA ALA A 351 0.29 -2.52 -22.35
C ALA A 351 -0.05 -2.87 -20.87
N TYR A 352 0.89 -3.54 -20.20
CA TYR A 352 0.80 -3.92 -18.80
C TYR A 352 1.39 -2.84 -17.90
N TRP A 353 0.55 -2.22 -17.08
CA TRP A 353 0.93 -1.17 -16.13
C TRP A 353 1.56 -1.81 -14.87
N VAL A 354 2.76 -2.36 -15.05
CA VAL A 354 3.56 -3.04 -14.02
C VAL A 354 4.91 -2.37 -13.78
N GLY A 355 5.27 -1.39 -14.62
CA GLY A 355 6.47 -0.58 -14.46
C GLY A 355 6.39 0.36 -13.25
N TYR A 356 5.21 0.93 -12.98
CA TYR A 356 5.02 1.82 -11.82
C TYR A 356 5.23 1.14 -10.46
N TYR A 357 5.12 -0.20 -10.41
CA TYR A 357 5.47 -0.97 -9.22
C TYR A 357 6.92 -0.71 -8.77
N THR A 358 7.82 -0.31 -9.68
CA THR A 358 9.24 -0.01 -9.37
C THR A 358 9.69 1.42 -9.72
N SER A 359 9.03 2.13 -10.64
CA SER A 359 9.36 3.51 -11.02
C SER A 359 9.59 4.42 -9.80
N ARG A 360 10.65 5.25 -9.80
CA ARG A 360 11.09 6.05 -8.63
C ARG A 360 11.33 5.24 -7.35
N PRO A 361 12.25 4.24 -7.38
CA PRO A 361 12.53 3.39 -6.23
C PRO A 361 13.04 4.18 -5.01
N HIS A 362 13.73 5.31 -5.23
CA HIS A 362 14.16 6.21 -4.15
C HIS A 362 12.99 6.84 -3.40
N GLN A 363 12.02 7.38 -4.14
CA GLN A 363 10.82 8.00 -3.56
C GLN A 363 9.99 6.95 -2.78
N LYS A 364 9.87 5.72 -3.32
CA LYS A 364 9.25 4.58 -2.64
C LYS A 364 9.96 4.22 -1.32
N LEU A 365 11.29 4.09 -1.33
CA LEU A 365 12.07 3.79 -0.11
C LEU A 365 11.96 4.90 0.93
N MET A 366 12.04 6.16 0.52
CA MET A 366 11.92 7.30 1.43
C MET A 366 10.51 7.43 2.01
N SER A 367 9.46 7.13 1.25
CA SER A 367 8.09 7.03 1.75
C SER A 367 7.95 5.97 2.85
N PHE A 368 8.48 4.77 2.64
CA PHE A 368 8.40 3.69 3.63
C PHE A 368 9.24 3.95 4.88
N LYS A 369 10.40 4.60 4.75
CA LYS A 369 11.16 5.12 5.91
C LYS A 369 10.34 6.14 6.70
N GLN A 370 9.68 7.07 6.02
CA GLN A 370 8.82 8.06 6.67
C GLN A 370 7.61 7.42 7.36
N ASP A 371 6.99 6.40 6.76
CA ASP A 371 5.87 5.66 7.37
C ASP A 371 6.31 4.94 8.67
N ALA A 372 7.49 4.31 8.67
CA ALA A 372 8.06 3.68 9.86
C ALA A 372 8.35 4.69 10.99
N LEU A 373 8.86 5.88 10.64
CA LEU A 373 9.09 6.97 11.59
C LEU A 373 7.76 7.54 12.11
N ALA A 374 6.79 7.84 11.25
CA ALA A 374 5.48 8.38 11.63
C ALA A 374 4.69 7.42 12.55
N ARG A 375 4.72 6.11 12.28
CA ARG A 375 4.18 5.07 13.18
C ARG A 375 4.89 5.09 14.53
N SER A 376 6.22 5.11 14.55
CA SER A 376 7.00 5.09 15.80
C SER A 376 6.73 6.36 16.62
N LEU A 377 6.57 7.50 15.96
CA LEU A 377 6.25 8.79 16.55
C LEU A 377 4.84 8.81 17.19
N ASN A 378 3.82 8.27 16.53
CA ASN A 378 2.47 8.12 17.12
C ASN A 378 2.53 7.37 18.47
N ILE A 379 3.20 6.22 18.47
CA ILE A 379 3.28 5.34 19.64
C ILE A 379 4.09 5.99 20.76
N LEU A 380 5.30 6.49 20.45
CA LEU A 380 6.19 7.11 21.45
C LEU A 380 5.61 8.40 22.02
N GLN A 381 4.96 9.25 21.21
CA GLN A 381 4.32 10.47 21.71
C GLN A 381 3.13 10.14 22.64
N THR A 382 2.34 9.12 22.31
CA THR A 382 1.23 8.65 23.15
C THR A 382 1.73 8.17 24.52
N LEU A 383 2.80 7.35 24.53
CA LEU A 383 3.45 6.88 25.76
C LEU A 383 4.06 8.02 26.58
N GLN A 384 4.73 8.98 25.92
CA GLN A 384 5.36 10.13 26.57
C GLN A 384 4.35 11.07 27.21
N ARG A 385 3.23 11.36 26.53
CA ARG A 385 2.15 12.19 27.08
C ARG A 385 1.53 11.54 28.32
N HIS A 386 1.22 10.24 28.26
CA HIS A 386 0.70 9.50 29.41
C HIS A 386 1.68 9.52 30.60
N ALA A 387 2.98 9.28 30.36
CA ALA A 387 3.99 9.35 31.42
C ALA A 387 4.02 10.73 32.09
N THR A 388 3.94 11.82 31.32
CA THR A 388 3.94 13.19 31.87
C THR A 388 2.69 13.55 32.68
N THR A 389 1.51 13.00 32.38
CA THR A 389 0.30 13.30 33.18
C THR A 389 0.32 12.69 34.58
N THR A 390 1.15 11.67 34.81
CA THR A 390 1.32 11.06 36.14
C THR A 390 2.33 11.78 37.05
N ASP A 391 3.13 12.71 36.52
CA ASP A 391 4.10 13.50 37.30
C ASP A 391 3.54 14.90 37.60
N THR A 392 2.90 15.05 38.77
CA THR A 392 2.28 16.30 39.23
C THR A 392 3.28 17.43 39.53
N THR A 393 4.58 17.22 39.30
CA THR A 393 5.62 18.24 39.51
C THR A 393 6.15 18.86 38.21
N ALA A 394 5.78 18.32 37.04
CA ALA A 394 6.29 18.79 35.75
C ALA A 394 5.49 19.99 35.20
N THR A 395 6.06 21.19 35.27
CA THR A 395 5.57 22.35 34.51
C THR A 395 5.85 22.16 33.02
N THR A 396 4.87 21.65 32.26
CA THR A 396 4.92 21.59 30.80
C THR A 396 4.92 22.99 30.19
N SER A 397 5.95 23.33 29.42
CA SER A 397 5.89 24.50 28.54
C SER A 397 4.93 24.22 27.38
N THR A 398 3.93 25.08 27.21
CA THR A 398 2.90 24.93 26.18
C THR A 398 3.48 25.01 24.76
N THR A 399 4.57 25.76 24.56
CA THR A 399 5.26 25.90 23.28
C THR A 399 5.84 24.58 22.78
N GLY A 400 6.60 23.86 23.61
CA GLY A 400 7.25 22.60 23.21
C GLY A 400 6.30 21.42 22.96
N VAL A 401 5.03 21.54 23.38
CA VAL A 401 3.97 20.56 23.05
C VAL A 401 3.37 20.86 21.68
N ALA A 402 3.10 22.14 21.39
CA ALA A 402 2.56 22.57 20.09
C ALA A 402 3.54 22.25 18.93
N ASP A 403 4.84 22.46 19.13
CA ASP A 403 5.87 22.13 18.15
C ASP A 403 5.91 20.61 17.85
N ALA A 404 5.75 19.77 18.88
CA ALA A 404 5.72 18.32 18.72
C ALA A 404 4.48 17.86 17.94
N ASP A 405 3.31 18.41 18.24
CA ASP A 405 2.05 18.08 17.55
C ASP A 405 2.08 18.50 16.08
N LEU A 406 2.72 19.64 15.77
CA LEU A 406 2.94 20.08 14.40
C LEU A 406 3.82 19.08 13.63
N VAL A 407 4.90 18.56 14.25
CA VAL A 407 5.75 17.53 13.62
C VAL A 407 4.99 16.21 13.44
N VAL A 408 4.23 15.73 14.44
CA VAL A 408 3.41 14.51 14.29
C VAL A 408 2.36 14.66 13.19
N THR A 409 1.69 15.81 13.14
CA THR A 409 0.69 16.14 12.10
C THR A 409 1.35 16.20 10.72
N THR A 410 2.50 16.85 10.61
CA THR A 410 3.27 16.93 9.36
C THR A 410 3.71 15.54 8.91
N ALA A 411 4.27 14.74 9.82
CA ALA A 411 4.71 13.37 9.54
C ALA A 411 3.58 12.51 8.99
N ARG A 412 2.41 12.53 9.64
CA ARG A 412 1.20 11.82 9.21
C ARG A 412 0.67 12.33 7.87
N ASN A 413 0.58 13.65 7.68
CA ASN A 413 0.06 14.28 6.47
C ASN A 413 0.98 14.06 5.26
N THR A 414 2.30 14.05 5.45
CA THR A 414 3.27 13.72 4.39
C THR A 414 3.20 12.24 4.03
N SER A 415 3.17 11.32 5.01
CA SER A 415 2.88 9.91 4.76
C SER A 415 1.57 9.71 4.00
N GLY A 416 0.52 10.45 4.36
CA GLY A 416 -0.78 10.40 3.70
C GLY A 416 -0.76 10.92 2.27
N LEU A 417 -0.14 12.08 2.02
CA LEU A 417 0.04 12.65 0.68
C LEU A 417 0.77 11.68 -0.24
N MET A 418 1.82 11.03 0.27
CA MET A 418 2.60 10.09 -0.52
C MET A 418 1.80 8.88 -0.99
N GLN A 419 0.67 8.53 -0.37
CA GLN A 419 -0.15 7.43 -0.85
C GLN A 419 -0.90 7.75 -2.15
N HIS A 420 -0.93 9.00 -2.62
CA HIS A 420 -1.60 9.36 -3.88
C HIS A 420 -1.06 8.54 -5.06
N HIS A 421 -1.94 8.24 -6.01
CA HIS A 421 -1.66 7.34 -7.12
C HIS A 421 -0.68 7.90 -8.17
N ASP A 422 -0.22 9.15 -8.10
CA ASP A 422 1.00 9.60 -8.81
C ASP A 422 2.20 9.94 -7.91
N ALA A 423 2.02 9.86 -6.59
CA ALA A 423 3.07 10.05 -5.60
C ALA A 423 3.85 8.74 -5.35
N LEU A 424 3.29 7.74 -4.65
CA LEU A 424 4.00 6.47 -4.37
C LEU A 424 4.29 5.65 -5.64
N PRO A 425 3.39 5.55 -6.63
CA PRO A 425 3.68 4.97 -7.95
C PRO A 425 4.84 5.65 -8.69
N GLY A 426 5.16 6.90 -8.39
CA GLY A 426 6.26 7.64 -9.02
C GLY A 426 5.94 8.10 -10.44
N THR A 427 4.66 8.24 -10.78
CA THR A 427 4.15 8.51 -12.14
C THR A 427 3.89 9.99 -12.42
N SER A 428 4.16 10.86 -11.43
CA SER A 428 4.16 12.32 -11.53
C SER A 428 5.33 12.90 -12.34
N PHE A 429 5.15 14.15 -12.81
CA PHE A 429 6.08 14.91 -13.63
C PHE A 429 7.19 15.61 -12.80
N ASN A 430 8.37 15.71 -13.42
CA ASN A 430 9.59 16.32 -12.88
C ASN A 430 10.03 17.60 -13.65
N TYR A 431 9.18 18.12 -14.54
CA TYR A 431 9.39 19.35 -15.30
C TYR A 431 8.06 19.81 -15.92
N CYS A 432 7.96 21.08 -16.28
CA CYS A 432 6.77 21.68 -16.87
C CYS A 432 6.75 21.67 -18.40
N THR A 433 5.56 21.60 -19.00
CA THR A 433 5.32 22.01 -20.41
C THR A 433 4.75 23.43 -20.54
N ILE A 434 4.43 24.09 -19.42
CA ILE A 434 3.85 25.45 -19.33
C ILE A 434 4.69 26.25 -18.31
N SER A 435 4.92 27.54 -18.53
CA SER A 435 6.03 28.27 -17.88
C SER A 435 5.79 28.77 -16.43
N THR A 436 5.11 28.00 -15.58
CA THR A 436 5.05 28.28 -14.14
C THR A 436 6.19 27.55 -13.41
N SER A 437 6.64 28.08 -12.27
CA SER A 437 7.84 27.58 -11.56
C SER A 437 7.57 26.40 -10.62
N GLU A 438 6.42 25.71 -10.74
CA GLU A 438 5.84 24.87 -9.69
C GLU A 438 5.26 23.53 -10.21
N CYS A 439 5.92 22.91 -11.20
CA CYS A 439 5.50 21.63 -11.79
C CYS A 439 6.53 20.49 -11.72
N ASP A 440 7.62 20.66 -10.96
CA ASP A 440 8.47 19.54 -10.53
C ASP A 440 7.86 18.88 -9.27
N CYS A 441 6.88 18.01 -9.50
CA CYS A 441 6.17 17.27 -8.46
C CYS A 441 7.12 16.35 -7.69
N VAL A 442 8.09 15.76 -8.39
CA VAL A 442 9.07 14.83 -7.83
C VAL A 442 9.99 15.54 -6.85
N ALA A 443 10.46 16.75 -7.17
CA ALA A 443 11.22 17.56 -6.21
C ALA A 443 10.35 18.01 -5.02
N ASP A 444 9.09 18.39 -5.23
CA ASP A 444 8.18 18.77 -4.14
C ASP A 444 7.92 17.59 -3.18
N TYR A 445 7.59 16.40 -3.70
CA TYR A 445 7.43 15.18 -2.90
C TYR A 445 8.70 14.82 -2.15
N ASN A 446 9.85 14.70 -2.84
CA ASN A 446 11.11 14.33 -2.18
C ASN A 446 11.51 15.35 -1.10
N LYS A 447 11.29 16.66 -1.33
CA LYS A 447 11.53 17.71 -0.33
C LYS A 447 10.62 17.55 0.89
N ARG A 448 9.32 17.27 0.69
CA ARG A 448 8.36 17.04 1.79
C ARG A 448 8.73 15.80 2.60
N ILE A 449 8.97 14.66 1.95
CA ILE A 449 9.35 13.41 2.63
C ILE A 449 10.66 13.58 3.41
N ALA A 450 11.69 14.17 2.81
CA ALA A 450 12.97 14.36 3.47
C ALA A 450 12.86 15.26 4.72
N ALA A 451 12.10 16.37 4.63
CA ALA A 451 11.84 17.24 5.77
C ALA A 451 11.00 16.56 6.86
N ALA A 452 9.98 15.79 6.48
CA ALA A 452 9.16 15.01 7.41
C ALA A 452 9.98 13.92 8.11
N ALA A 453 10.83 13.18 7.38
CA ALA A 453 11.70 12.15 7.94
C ALA A 453 12.72 12.73 8.91
N GLN A 454 13.40 13.83 8.53
CA GLN A 454 14.37 14.49 9.39
C GLN A 454 13.72 15.04 10.67
N SER A 455 12.56 15.68 10.57
CA SER A 455 11.85 16.21 11.75
C SER A 455 11.26 15.11 12.64
N SER A 456 10.74 14.02 12.05
CA SER A 456 10.25 12.85 12.78
C SER A 456 11.38 12.17 13.55
N ASP A 457 12.52 11.90 12.90
CA ASP A 457 13.69 11.24 13.49
C ASP A 457 14.29 12.08 14.64
N ASN A 458 14.42 13.39 14.43
CA ASN A 458 14.83 14.33 15.49
C ASN A 458 13.86 14.34 16.69
N LEU A 459 12.54 14.31 16.44
CA LEU A 459 11.55 14.31 17.52
C LEU A 459 11.50 12.97 18.27
N ILE A 460 11.67 11.84 17.57
CA ILE A 460 11.79 10.50 18.18
C ILE A 460 12.94 10.49 19.19
N GLY A 461 14.16 10.85 18.79
CA GLY A 461 15.31 10.87 19.71
C GLY A 461 15.10 11.78 20.93
N ASN A 462 14.41 12.91 20.76
CA ASN A 462 14.04 13.81 21.86
C ASN A 462 12.97 13.20 22.79
N ILE A 463 12.02 12.43 22.27
CA ILE A 463 11.01 11.71 23.07
C ILE A 463 11.67 10.54 23.81
N GLU A 464 12.53 9.78 23.15
CA GLU A 464 13.28 8.67 23.74
C GLU A 464 14.14 9.14 24.93
N ALA A 465 14.91 10.23 24.73
CA ALA A 465 15.71 10.83 25.79
C ALA A 465 14.84 11.28 26.99
N LYS A 466 13.64 11.83 26.76
CA LYS A 466 12.68 12.17 27.83
C LYS A 466 12.18 10.93 28.56
N LEU A 467 11.81 9.86 27.84
CA LEU A 467 11.32 8.60 28.42
C LEU A 467 12.38 7.86 29.25
N LEU A 468 13.65 7.96 28.86
CA LEU A 468 14.81 7.47 29.64
C LEU A 468 15.17 8.42 30.82
N GLY A 469 14.64 9.65 30.83
CA GLY A 469 14.97 10.66 31.83
C GLY A 469 16.37 11.24 31.70
N VAL A 470 16.86 11.41 30.47
CA VAL A 470 18.12 12.11 30.14
C VAL A 470 18.03 13.60 30.53
N PRO A 471 19.10 14.23 31.04
CA PRO A 471 19.09 15.66 31.37
C PRO A 471 18.76 16.55 30.15
N GLY A 472 17.79 17.46 30.30
CA GLY A 472 17.27 18.28 29.19
C GLY A 472 18.21 19.37 28.64
N ASN A 473 19.42 19.52 29.20
CA ASN A 473 20.48 20.40 28.70
C ASN A 473 21.43 19.70 27.72
N VAL A 474 21.07 18.48 27.27
CA VAL A 474 21.89 17.63 26.41
C VAL A 474 21.26 17.53 25.03
N SER A 475 22.04 17.81 23.99
CA SER A 475 21.60 17.67 22.59
C SER A 475 21.62 16.20 22.15
N VAL A 476 20.46 15.69 21.75
CA VAL A 476 20.33 14.40 21.07
C VAL A 476 20.61 14.59 19.58
N VAL A 477 21.30 13.63 18.97
CA VAL A 477 21.60 13.59 17.53
C VAL A 477 21.16 12.25 16.93
N THR A 478 20.88 12.23 15.63
CA THR A 478 20.50 11.00 14.90
C THR A 478 21.73 10.19 14.49
N ALA A 479 21.54 8.92 14.12
CA ALA A 479 22.59 8.07 13.56
C ALA A 479 23.33 8.74 12.36
N ALA A 480 22.61 9.46 11.50
CA ALA A 480 23.19 10.16 10.35
C ALA A 480 24.10 11.33 10.78
N THR A 481 23.76 12.03 11.87
CA THR A 481 24.62 13.08 12.43
C THR A 481 25.84 12.48 13.15
N LEU A 482 25.67 11.38 13.89
CA LEU A 482 26.76 10.63 14.52
C LEU A 482 27.80 10.19 13.46
N ALA A 483 27.33 9.60 12.36
CA ALA A 483 28.14 9.12 11.24
C ALA A 483 29.07 10.17 10.61
N ASN A 484 28.61 11.43 10.59
CA ASN A 484 29.29 12.55 9.94
C ASN A 484 30.08 13.43 10.94
N SER A 485 30.10 13.08 12.23
CA SER A 485 30.77 13.88 13.24
C SER A 485 32.30 13.67 13.19
N SER A 486 33.03 14.70 12.77
CA SER A 486 34.49 14.77 12.93
C SER A 486 34.80 14.76 14.43
N TYR A 487 35.23 13.62 14.96
CA TYR A 487 35.19 13.32 16.39
C TYR A 487 35.87 14.36 17.29
N SER A 488 35.03 15.11 18.03
CA SER A 488 35.44 15.87 19.21
C SER A 488 35.29 15.07 20.51
N SER A 489 34.46 14.01 20.51
CA SER A 489 34.32 13.05 21.62
C SER A 489 34.57 11.62 21.13
N PRO A 490 35.45 10.84 21.77
CA PRO A 490 35.59 9.41 21.53
C PRO A 490 34.49 8.57 22.20
N GLU A 491 33.63 9.18 23.02
CA GLU A 491 32.60 8.47 23.78
C GLU A 491 31.20 9.01 23.48
N TRP A 492 30.25 8.10 23.38
CA TRP A 492 28.86 8.37 23.08
C TRP A 492 27.94 7.53 23.96
N THR A 493 26.83 8.13 24.38
CA THR A 493 25.69 7.41 24.95
C THR A 493 24.67 7.24 23.83
N ILE A 494 24.36 6.00 23.46
CA ILE A 494 23.43 5.70 22.35
C ILE A 494 22.15 5.06 22.88
N PHE A 495 21.04 5.40 22.26
CA PHE A 495 19.72 4.83 22.48
C PHE A 495 19.40 3.97 21.26
N ILE A 496 18.99 2.73 21.49
CA ILE A 496 18.58 1.81 20.44
C ILE A 496 17.16 1.37 20.76
N SER A 497 16.24 1.61 19.82
CA SER A 497 14.81 1.36 20.04
C SER A 497 14.25 0.29 19.13
N ASN A 498 13.45 -0.59 19.73
CA ASN A 498 12.67 -1.60 19.05
C ASN A 498 11.24 -1.08 18.81
N PRO A 499 10.83 -0.77 17.56
CA PRO A 499 9.51 -0.19 17.28
C PRO A 499 8.37 -1.22 17.22
N VAL A 500 8.65 -2.52 17.45
CA VAL A 500 7.65 -3.60 17.34
C VAL A 500 7.35 -4.29 18.67
N ALA A 501 6.15 -4.84 18.77
CA ALA A 501 5.61 -5.50 19.96
C ALA A 501 6.11 -6.96 20.18
N TRP A 502 7.24 -7.32 19.58
CA TRP A 502 7.94 -8.59 19.80
C TRP A 502 9.32 -8.31 20.39
N ARG A 503 9.87 -9.26 21.17
CA ARG A 503 11.29 -9.24 21.53
C ARG A 503 12.12 -9.34 20.24
N ARG A 504 13.20 -8.56 20.16
CA ARG A 504 14.01 -8.44 18.95
C ARG A 504 15.49 -8.64 19.28
N ARG A 505 16.03 -9.82 18.95
CA ARG A 505 17.47 -10.02 18.82
C ARG A 505 17.90 -9.72 17.39
N ASP A 506 18.82 -8.79 17.24
CA ASP A 506 19.20 -8.20 15.95
C ASP A 506 20.65 -7.69 15.98
N VAL A 507 21.18 -7.31 14.82
CA VAL A 507 22.50 -6.67 14.70
C VAL A 507 22.34 -5.26 14.11
N VAL A 508 22.71 -4.25 14.89
CA VAL A 508 22.56 -2.85 14.54
C VAL A 508 23.85 -2.31 13.93
N GLN A 509 23.77 -1.73 12.73
CA GLN A 509 24.88 -1.04 12.08
C GLN A 509 24.91 0.44 12.52
N VAL A 510 26.08 0.92 12.95
CA VAL A 510 26.36 2.33 13.24
C VAL A 510 27.57 2.78 12.42
N ASP A 511 27.36 3.72 11.51
CA ASP A 511 28.43 4.34 10.71
C ASP A 511 29.42 5.12 11.59
N ILE A 512 30.71 4.97 11.32
CA ILE A 512 31.81 5.65 12.03
C ILE A 512 32.93 6.11 11.08
N ALA A 513 33.46 7.31 11.29
CA ALA A 513 34.48 7.93 10.43
C ALA A 513 35.93 7.48 10.74
N GLY A 514 36.42 6.43 10.07
CA GLY A 514 37.85 6.09 10.04
C GLY A 514 38.44 5.46 11.31
N VAL A 515 37.65 5.29 12.37
CA VAL A 515 38.07 4.55 13.58
C VAL A 515 37.98 3.04 13.34
N THR A 516 38.98 2.28 13.78
CA THR A 516 39.05 0.82 13.59
C THR A 516 38.76 0.00 14.85
N THR A 517 38.56 0.66 16.01
CA THR A 517 38.32 0.00 17.29
C THR A 517 37.11 0.58 18.02
N SER A 518 36.33 -0.27 18.69
CA SER A 518 35.17 0.15 19.47
C SER A 518 34.93 -0.78 20.65
N ARG A 519 34.38 -0.25 21.74
CA ARG A 519 33.80 -1.01 22.85
C ARG A 519 32.35 -0.56 23.07
N VAL A 520 31.43 -1.52 23.18
CA VAL A 520 30.02 -1.24 23.49
C VAL A 520 29.68 -1.83 24.86
N ILE A 521 28.99 -1.07 25.70
CA ILE A 521 28.60 -1.49 27.06
C ILE A 521 27.09 -1.28 27.23
N ASN A 522 26.37 -2.29 27.71
CA ASN A 522 24.96 -2.15 28.07
C ASN A 522 24.84 -1.36 29.40
N VAL A 523 24.15 -0.22 29.41
CA VAL A 523 24.09 0.64 30.61
C VAL A 523 23.26 0.01 31.75
N LYS A 524 22.34 -0.91 31.43
CA LYS A 524 21.52 -1.61 32.43
C LYS A 524 22.26 -2.73 33.14
N THR A 525 23.06 -3.53 32.42
CA THR A 525 23.79 -4.68 33.01
C THR A 525 25.25 -4.36 33.37
N GLY A 526 25.83 -3.33 32.76
CA GLY A 526 27.26 -3.02 32.86
C GLY A 526 28.16 -3.93 32.03
N GLU A 527 27.59 -4.89 31.30
CA GLU A 527 28.33 -5.88 30.52
C GLU A 527 28.79 -5.32 29.17
N ILE A 528 29.93 -5.82 28.70
CA ILE A 528 30.41 -5.56 27.34
C ILE A 528 29.52 -6.33 26.36
N VAL A 529 28.99 -5.61 25.38
CA VAL A 529 28.12 -6.13 24.33
C VAL A 529 28.99 -6.56 23.15
N PRO A 530 28.73 -7.72 22.51
CA PRO A 530 29.43 -8.10 21.29
C PRO A 530 29.29 -7.02 20.22
N SER A 531 30.43 -6.47 19.79
CA SER A 531 30.53 -5.51 18.69
C SER A 531 31.68 -5.86 17.74
N GLN A 532 31.50 -5.58 16.45
CA GLN A 532 32.49 -5.84 15.40
C GLN A 532 32.64 -4.60 14.52
N VAL A 533 33.88 -4.15 14.30
CA VAL A 533 34.16 -3.09 13.33
C VAL A 533 34.40 -3.70 11.95
N VAL A 534 33.80 -3.12 10.92
CA VAL A 534 34.08 -3.43 9.51
C VAL A 534 34.60 -2.18 8.83
N VAL A 535 35.71 -2.31 8.11
CA VAL A 535 36.31 -1.23 7.30
C VAL A 535 35.80 -1.38 5.88
N ASP A 536 35.14 -0.36 5.33
CA ASP A 536 34.63 -0.36 3.96
C ASP A 536 35.29 0.73 3.11
N PRO A 537 36.36 0.38 2.38
CA PRO A 537 37.06 1.33 1.52
C PRO A 537 36.26 1.75 0.27
N LEU A 538 35.19 1.04 -0.13
CA LEU A 538 34.32 1.49 -1.22
C LEU A 538 33.42 2.64 -0.78
N ARG A 539 32.78 2.49 0.38
CA ARG A 539 31.86 3.50 0.93
C ARG A 539 32.60 4.65 1.63
N GLY A 540 33.92 4.55 1.80
CA GLY A 540 34.75 5.56 2.47
C GLY A 540 34.43 5.72 3.97
N LYS A 541 33.87 4.67 4.58
CA LYS A 541 33.36 4.67 5.96
C LYS A 541 33.72 3.35 6.65
N ASN A 542 33.75 3.38 7.98
CA ASN A 542 33.78 2.18 8.80
C ASN A 542 32.40 2.00 9.45
N PHE A 543 32.09 0.78 9.89
CA PHE A 543 30.82 0.44 10.54
C PHE A 543 31.09 -0.30 11.84
N VAL A 544 30.36 0.04 12.91
CA VAL A 544 30.24 -0.80 14.10
C VAL A 544 28.95 -1.60 13.99
N TYR A 545 29.06 -2.92 13.95
CA TYR A 545 27.94 -3.84 14.09
C TYR A 545 27.78 -4.23 15.56
N ILE A 546 26.61 -3.99 16.15
CA ILE A 546 26.32 -4.17 17.58
C ILE A 546 25.24 -5.22 17.73
N ALA A 547 25.52 -6.30 18.47
CA ALA A 547 24.50 -7.30 18.79
C ALA A 547 23.56 -6.78 19.88
N VAL A 548 22.25 -6.76 19.63
CA VAL A 548 21.25 -6.26 20.60
C VAL A 548 20.20 -7.31 20.91
N ASP A 549 19.65 -7.25 22.12
CA ASP A 549 18.52 -8.06 22.58
C ASP A 549 17.53 -7.10 23.26
N LEU A 550 16.53 -6.67 22.49
CA LEU A 550 15.63 -5.60 22.86
C LEU A 550 14.26 -6.18 23.29
N PRO A 551 13.72 -5.79 24.46
CA PRO A 551 12.35 -6.13 24.84
C PRO A 551 11.32 -5.60 23.82
N PRO A 552 10.08 -6.11 23.85
CA PRO A 552 8.98 -5.57 23.04
C PRO A 552 8.79 -4.07 23.27
N LEU A 553 8.68 -3.32 22.17
CA LEU A 553 8.43 -1.87 22.14
C LEU A 553 9.30 -1.06 23.12
N ALA A 554 10.62 -1.29 23.12
CA ALA A 554 11.52 -0.79 24.15
C ALA A 554 12.64 0.10 23.61
N ILE A 555 13.15 0.98 24.47
CA ILE A 555 14.33 1.84 24.25
C ILE A 555 15.41 1.36 25.22
N ALA A 556 16.58 0.96 24.73
CA ALA A 556 17.71 0.52 25.55
C ALA A 556 18.91 1.45 25.40
N THR A 557 19.59 1.77 26.52
CA THR A 557 20.77 2.63 26.52
C THR A 557 22.07 1.82 26.51
N TYR A 558 22.98 2.19 25.62
CA TYR A 558 24.34 1.65 25.53
C TYR A 558 25.37 2.78 25.58
N ARG A 559 26.60 2.46 25.95
CA ARG A 559 27.76 3.34 25.77
C ARG A 559 28.61 2.81 24.63
N LEU A 560 28.90 3.67 23.66
CA LEU A 560 29.82 3.41 22.56
C LEU A 560 31.11 4.20 22.78
N GLU A 561 32.22 3.50 22.96
CA GLU A 561 33.55 4.08 23.15
C GLU A 561 34.40 3.73 21.91
N LEU A 562 34.93 4.74 21.23
CA LEU A 562 35.64 4.64 19.95
C LEU A 562 37.14 4.88 20.14
N GLY A 563 37.98 4.10 19.44
CA GLY A 563 39.45 4.21 19.56
C GLY A 563 40.04 3.59 20.83
N VAL A 564 39.23 2.87 21.62
CA VAL A 564 39.66 2.12 22.80
C VAL A 564 40.13 0.71 22.41
N VAL A 565 41.18 0.22 23.04
CA VAL A 565 41.68 -1.16 22.96
C VAL A 565 41.54 -1.78 24.36
N ASP A 566 41.00 -2.98 24.48
CA ASP A 566 40.72 -3.59 25.79
C ASP A 566 41.95 -4.35 26.35
N PRO A 567 42.47 -3.99 27.53
CA PRO A 567 43.62 -4.67 28.15
C PRO A 567 43.35 -6.12 28.59
N GLN A 568 42.09 -6.52 28.83
CA GLN A 568 41.77 -7.92 29.16
C GLN A 568 41.75 -8.80 27.90
N GLN A 569 41.40 -8.24 26.74
CA GLN A 569 41.42 -8.96 25.46
C GLN A 569 42.86 -9.31 25.04
N GLN A 570 43.83 -8.40 25.26
CA GLN A 570 45.25 -8.66 25.00
C GLN A 570 45.84 -9.89 25.74
N GLN A 571 45.25 -10.33 26.86
CA GLN A 571 45.72 -11.52 27.57
C GLN A 571 45.07 -12.83 27.09
N GLN A 572 43.82 -12.78 26.60
CA GLN A 572 43.13 -13.96 26.05
C GLN A 572 43.49 -14.28 24.59
N GLU A 573 44.00 -13.31 23.83
CA GLU A 573 44.49 -13.47 22.44
C GLU A 573 45.61 -14.51 22.28
N SER A 574 46.21 -14.99 23.37
CA SER A 574 47.27 -16.02 23.35
C SER A 574 46.78 -17.48 23.35
N SER A 575 45.48 -17.75 23.54
CA SER A 575 45.01 -19.15 23.69
C SER A 575 43.63 -19.54 23.16
N SER A 576 42.69 -18.61 22.89
CA SER A 576 41.43 -18.97 22.22
C SER A 576 40.71 -17.79 21.56
N SER A 577 40.02 -18.08 20.46
CA SER A 577 39.37 -17.12 19.57
C SER A 577 38.22 -16.34 20.20
N SER A 578 38.35 -15.02 20.35
CA SER A 578 37.33 -14.01 19.97
C SER A 578 37.73 -12.57 20.38
N SER A 579 37.01 -11.59 19.83
CA SER A 579 36.84 -10.19 20.28
C SER A 579 37.62 -9.04 19.62
N PHE A 580 38.64 -9.28 18.79
CA PHE A 580 39.16 -8.22 17.90
C PHE A 580 39.49 -8.71 16.48
N PHE A 581 38.79 -8.16 15.48
CA PHE A 581 39.05 -8.41 14.06
C PHE A 581 39.08 -7.08 13.28
N SER A 582 40.28 -6.56 13.07
CA SER A 582 40.55 -5.70 11.92
C SER A 582 40.68 -6.61 10.70
N SER A 583 39.71 -6.60 9.80
CA SER A 583 39.75 -7.40 8.57
C SER A 583 40.79 -6.83 7.61
N SER A 584 42.05 -7.25 7.77
CA SER A 584 43.05 -7.09 6.73
C SER A 584 42.69 -7.96 5.52
N SER A 585 43.05 -7.49 4.32
CA SER A 585 42.76 -8.19 3.07
C SER A 585 43.54 -9.50 2.96
N SER A 586 42.93 -10.61 3.38
CA SER A 586 43.52 -11.96 3.27
C SER A 586 42.52 -12.98 2.73
N SER A 587 42.94 -13.69 1.68
CA SER A 587 42.35 -14.89 1.04
C SER A 587 40.81 -14.99 1.03
N SER A 588 40.23 -14.89 -0.17
CA SER A 588 38.81 -15.18 -0.42
C SER A 588 38.37 -16.52 0.19
N SER A 589 37.56 -16.47 1.24
CA SER A 589 36.88 -17.65 1.75
C SER A 589 35.93 -18.15 0.66
N SER A 590 35.99 -19.45 0.34
CA SER A 590 35.06 -20.07 -0.61
C SER A 590 33.64 -20.19 -0.06
N SER A 591 33.42 -19.91 1.23
CA SER A 591 32.11 -19.87 1.87
C SER A 591 32.00 -18.87 3.03
N LEU A 592 30.78 -18.42 3.29
CA LEU A 592 30.39 -17.66 4.49
C LEU A 592 29.36 -18.48 5.28
N CYS A 593 29.55 -18.67 6.58
CA CYS A 593 28.81 -19.65 7.39
C CYS A 593 28.36 -19.06 8.72
N ASN A 594 27.05 -19.02 9.01
CA ASN A 594 26.54 -18.32 10.19
C ASN A 594 26.06 -19.18 11.36
N GLY A 595 26.27 -20.50 11.30
CA GLY A 595 25.80 -21.45 12.30
C GLY A 595 24.40 -22.02 12.04
N ALA A 596 23.60 -21.38 11.17
CA ALA A 596 22.35 -21.96 10.63
C ALA A 596 22.48 -22.34 9.15
N VAL A 597 23.21 -21.56 8.36
CA VAL A 597 23.45 -21.78 6.93
C VAL A 597 24.89 -21.48 6.52
N CYS A 598 25.37 -22.10 5.45
CA CYS A 598 26.58 -21.70 4.72
C CYS A 598 26.25 -21.36 3.27
N ILE A 599 26.81 -20.26 2.76
CA ILE A 599 26.74 -19.88 1.35
C ILE A 599 28.12 -20.09 0.73
N THR A 600 28.23 -20.89 -0.33
CA THR A 600 29.47 -21.00 -1.11
C THR A 600 29.50 -19.96 -2.22
N PHE A 601 30.71 -19.53 -2.59
CA PHE A 601 30.93 -18.52 -3.62
C PHE A 601 31.86 -19.03 -4.72
N SER A 602 31.61 -18.56 -5.94
CA SER A 602 32.48 -18.79 -7.09
C SER A 602 33.83 -18.09 -6.90
N SER A 603 34.94 -18.83 -6.92
CA SER A 603 36.29 -18.27 -6.86
C SER A 603 36.66 -17.38 -8.06
N THR A 604 35.91 -17.49 -9.16
CA THR A 604 36.13 -16.71 -10.39
C THR A 604 35.27 -15.45 -10.45
N THR A 605 34.03 -15.51 -9.94
CA THR A 605 33.02 -14.45 -10.12
C THR A 605 32.48 -13.85 -8.83
N GLY A 606 32.89 -14.33 -7.65
CA GLY A 606 32.40 -13.80 -6.37
C GLY A 606 30.89 -13.94 -6.13
N ARG A 607 30.16 -14.59 -7.05
CA ARG A 607 28.71 -14.86 -6.95
C ARG A 607 28.46 -16.02 -5.98
N PRO A 608 27.34 -16.02 -5.23
CA PRO A 608 26.83 -17.22 -4.56
C PRO A 608 26.62 -18.37 -5.56
N THR A 609 26.87 -19.61 -5.12
CA THR A 609 26.75 -20.84 -5.95
C THR A 609 25.93 -21.95 -5.30
N ALA A 610 25.94 -22.05 -3.97
CA ALA A 610 25.13 -23.00 -3.22
C ALA A 610 24.76 -22.45 -1.83
N TRP A 611 23.65 -22.97 -1.31
CA TRP A 611 23.12 -22.72 0.02
C TRP A 611 23.07 -24.05 0.78
N VAL A 612 23.81 -24.15 1.88
CA VAL A 612 23.84 -25.34 2.74
C VAL A 612 23.04 -25.05 4.00
N ASP A 613 21.96 -25.81 4.22
CA ASP A 613 21.26 -25.84 5.51
C ASP A 613 22.09 -26.68 6.50
N LEU A 614 22.56 -26.07 7.59
CA LEU A 614 23.43 -26.76 8.55
C LEU A 614 22.66 -27.67 9.52
N ALA A 615 21.33 -27.54 9.62
CA ALA A 615 20.50 -28.38 10.47
C ALA A 615 20.11 -29.70 9.78
N SER A 616 19.81 -29.66 8.48
CA SER A 616 19.52 -30.86 7.68
C SER A 616 20.72 -31.43 6.92
N GLY A 617 21.79 -30.65 6.76
CA GLY A 617 22.91 -30.96 5.87
C GLY A 617 22.58 -30.87 4.38
N THR A 618 21.40 -30.34 4.03
CA THR A 618 20.93 -30.25 2.64
C THR A 618 21.65 -29.11 1.92
N THR A 619 22.23 -29.41 0.76
CA THR A 619 22.81 -28.39 -0.13
C THR A 619 21.86 -28.13 -1.29
N HIS A 620 21.48 -26.88 -1.45
CA HIS A 620 20.68 -26.37 -2.55
C HIS A 620 21.55 -25.57 -3.52
N ALA A 621 21.25 -25.63 -4.81
CA ALA A 621 21.79 -24.67 -5.76
C ALA A 621 21.34 -23.23 -5.40
N LEU A 622 22.23 -22.25 -5.56
CA LEU A 622 21.91 -20.84 -5.39
C LEU A 622 22.63 -20.01 -6.45
N ASN A 623 21.90 -19.18 -7.19
CA ASN A 623 22.47 -18.15 -8.06
C ASN A 623 21.75 -16.83 -7.80
N VAL A 624 22.52 -15.76 -7.57
CA VAL A 624 22.03 -14.38 -7.51
C VAL A 624 22.62 -13.64 -8.70
N ASP A 625 21.78 -13.32 -9.68
CA ASP A 625 22.16 -12.59 -10.88
C ASP A 625 21.60 -11.16 -10.86
N HIS A 626 22.31 -10.26 -11.53
CA HIS A 626 21.90 -8.88 -11.76
C HIS A 626 21.96 -8.62 -13.26
N VAL A 627 20.83 -8.22 -13.85
CA VAL A 627 20.70 -7.99 -15.28
C VAL A 627 20.15 -6.61 -15.57
N TYR A 628 20.66 -6.00 -16.64
CA TYR A 628 20.05 -4.84 -17.28
C TYR A 628 19.17 -5.34 -18.43
N MET A 629 17.86 -5.19 -18.31
CA MET A 629 16.90 -5.53 -19.36
C MET A 629 16.56 -4.27 -20.15
N ARG A 630 16.81 -4.30 -21.45
CA ARG A 630 16.52 -3.17 -22.34
C ARG A 630 15.03 -3.13 -22.64
N GLU A 631 14.50 -1.92 -22.67
CA GLU A 631 13.09 -1.63 -22.86
C GLU A 631 12.83 -0.97 -24.20
N ARG A 632 11.70 -1.33 -24.82
CA ARG A 632 11.30 -0.81 -26.13
C ARG A 632 11.00 0.69 -26.01
N THR A 633 11.81 1.52 -26.67
CA THR A 633 11.52 2.95 -26.87
C THR A 633 10.18 3.14 -27.59
N PRO A 634 9.30 4.05 -27.14
CA PRO A 634 8.10 4.45 -27.87
C PRO A 634 8.42 5.03 -29.27
N VAL A 635 7.56 4.71 -30.25
CA VAL A 635 7.63 5.17 -31.63
C VAL A 635 6.65 6.33 -31.86
N ASP A 636 7.11 7.37 -32.57
CA ASP A 636 6.38 8.62 -32.82
C ASP A 636 5.81 9.23 -31.52
N ALA A 637 4.73 10.01 -31.60
CA ALA A 637 4.09 10.62 -30.44
C ALA A 637 3.21 9.66 -29.61
N ASP A 638 3.26 8.34 -29.85
CA ASP A 638 2.48 7.34 -29.11
C ASP A 638 3.32 6.74 -27.97
N ILE A 639 3.27 7.37 -26.79
CA ILE A 639 3.98 6.90 -25.58
C ILE A 639 3.55 5.51 -25.09
N PHE A 640 2.46 4.95 -25.63
CA PHE A 640 1.94 3.60 -25.33
C PHE A 640 2.34 2.55 -26.38
N SER A 641 3.28 2.88 -27.27
CA SER A 641 3.90 1.94 -28.23
C SER A 641 5.18 1.28 -27.69
N GLY A 642 5.71 1.78 -26.57
CA GLY A 642 6.90 1.29 -25.87
C GLY A 642 6.74 1.35 -24.35
N SER A 643 7.85 1.33 -23.63
CA SER A 643 7.87 1.44 -22.16
C SER A 643 7.76 2.90 -21.73
N ASN A 644 7.11 3.12 -20.59
CA ASN A 644 6.91 4.45 -20.02
C ASN A 644 6.91 4.35 -18.48
N VAL A 645 6.52 5.40 -17.76
CA VAL A 645 6.55 5.37 -16.29
C VAL A 645 5.56 4.35 -15.69
N TYR A 646 4.46 4.03 -16.38
CA TYR A 646 3.48 3.00 -16.02
C TYR A 646 3.79 1.63 -16.66
N ASP A 647 3.99 1.61 -17.98
CA ASP A 647 4.18 0.40 -18.78
C ASP A 647 5.61 -0.15 -18.68
N PHE A 648 5.72 -1.48 -18.61
CA PHE A 648 6.99 -2.21 -18.78
C PHE A 648 6.91 -3.05 -20.05
N THR A 649 7.68 -2.69 -21.07
CA THR A 649 7.69 -3.35 -22.38
C THR A 649 9.13 -3.73 -22.75
N PRO A 650 9.67 -4.83 -22.19
CA PRO A 650 11.01 -5.29 -22.50
C PRO A 650 11.11 -5.72 -23.97
N ASP A 651 12.25 -5.45 -24.62
CA ASP A 651 12.46 -5.85 -26.03
C ASP A 651 13.09 -7.25 -26.20
N GLY A 652 13.30 -7.96 -25.09
CA GLY A 652 13.92 -9.28 -25.05
C GLY A 652 15.45 -9.26 -24.92
N THR A 653 16.10 -8.11 -25.08
CA THR A 653 17.55 -7.97 -24.84
C THR A 653 17.85 -7.78 -23.36
N SER A 654 18.67 -8.65 -22.78
CA SER A 654 19.19 -8.51 -21.41
C SER A 654 20.71 -8.71 -21.35
N THR A 655 21.39 -7.88 -20.57
CA THR A 655 22.85 -7.94 -20.37
C THR A 655 23.17 -8.19 -18.90
N SER A 656 24.12 -9.10 -18.61
CA SER A 656 24.65 -9.29 -17.25
C SER A 656 25.33 -8.02 -16.76
N LEU A 657 24.96 -7.55 -15.57
CA LEU A 657 25.66 -6.47 -14.86
C LEU A 657 26.90 -6.98 -14.10
N TRP A 658 27.17 -8.27 -14.11
CA TRP A 658 28.43 -8.80 -13.57
C TRP A 658 29.51 -8.80 -14.66
N PRO A 659 30.69 -8.21 -14.41
CA PRO A 659 31.84 -8.36 -15.30
C PRO A 659 32.42 -9.78 -15.24
N ALA A 660 33.20 -10.16 -16.25
CA ALA A 660 33.81 -11.49 -16.33
C ALA A 660 34.84 -11.78 -15.20
N ARG A 661 35.37 -10.74 -14.56
CA ARG A 661 36.24 -10.78 -13.38
C ARG A 661 35.87 -9.61 -12.46
N PRO A 662 34.87 -9.77 -11.57
CA PRO A 662 34.50 -8.73 -10.62
C PRO A 662 35.56 -8.59 -9.54
N THR A 663 35.76 -7.38 -9.05
CA THR A 663 36.67 -7.11 -7.94
C THR A 663 35.92 -7.35 -6.63
N LEU A 664 36.50 -8.16 -5.75
CA LEU A 664 36.08 -8.27 -4.35
C LEU A 664 36.82 -7.19 -3.56
N VAL A 665 36.08 -6.27 -2.93
CA VAL A 665 36.68 -5.03 -2.37
C VAL A 665 36.55 -4.92 -0.85
N SER A 666 35.50 -5.53 -0.27
CA SER A 666 35.39 -5.72 1.16
C SER A 666 35.04 -7.17 1.46
N VAL A 667 35.78 -7.78 2.38
CA VAL A 667 35.53 -9.12 2.92
C VAL A 667 35.66 -9.04 4.44
N ALA A 668 34.54 -8.89 5.13
CA ALA A 668 34.48 -9.04 6.58
C ALA A 668 34.25 -10.51 6.93
N ASN A 669 35.10 -11.07 7.78
CA ASN A 669 34.93 -12.41 8.34
C ASN A 669 35.15 -12.30 9.85
N GLY A 670 34.07 -12.11 10.60
CA GLY A 670 34.10 -11.91 12.04
C GLY A 670 32.91 -12.57 12.74
N PRO A 671 32.92 -12.59 14.08
CA PRO A 671 31.99 -13.38 14.89
C PRO A 671 30.55 -12.86 14.91
N ILE A 672 30.28 -11.65 14.40
CA ILE A 672 28.94 -11.04 14.38
C ILE A 672 28.39 -10.99 12.96
N VAL A 673 29.20 -10.54 12.01
CA VAL A 673 28.82 -10.39 10.60
C VAL A 673 29.91 -10.89 9.66
N TRP A 674 29.46 -11.61 8.63
CA TRP A 674 30.20 -11.82 7.39
C TRP A 674 29.65 -10.88 6.33
N GLU A 675 30.54 -10.18 5.61
CA GLU A 675 30.18 -9.34 4.45
C GLU A 675 31.15 -9.65 3.30
N GLN A 676 30.64 -9.85 2.10
CA GLN A 676 31.44 -9.84 0.87
C GLN A 676 30.83 -8.85 -0.13
N THR A 677 31.61 -7.85 -0.54
CA THR A 677 31.20 -6.86 -1.53
C THR A 677 31.94 -7.05 -2.85
N ALA A 678 31.18 -7.24 -3.93
CA ALA A 678 31.66 -7.45 -5.30
C ALA A 678 31.20 -6.30 -6.23
N THR A 679 32.08 -5.85 -7.12
CA THR A 679 31.76 -4.83 -8.12
C THR A 679 30.87 -5.39 -9.23
N LEU A 680 29.88 -4.60 -9.66
CA LEU A 680 29.10 -4.80 -10.88
C LEU A 680 29.63 -3.85 -11.97
N SER A 681 28.93 -3.77 -13.10
CA SER A 681 29.23 -2.83 -14.19
C SER A 681 28.97 -1.37 -13.77
N GLY A 682 29.87 -0.46 -14.12
CA GLY A 682 29.74 0.97 -13.81
C GLY A 682 30.19 1.30 -12.39
N ASP A 683 29.43 2.15 -11.71
CA ASP A 683 29.54 2.54 -10.31
C ASP A 683 28.76 1.61 -9.35
N MET A 684 28.15 0.55 -9.88
CA MET A 684 27.30 -0.39 -9.14
C MET A 684 28.10 -1.46 -8.40
N TYR A 685 27.60 -1.93 -7.26
CA TYR A 685 28.17 -3.05 -6.50
C TYR A 685 27.10 -3.78 -5.68
N VAL A 686 27.42 -4.99 -5.24
CA VAL A 686 26.54 -5.81 -4.39
C VAL A 686 27.29 -6.33 -3.17
N SER A 687 26.70 -6.15 -1.99
CA SER A 687 27.16 -6.70 -0.71
C SER A 687 26.28 -7.87 -0.29
N PHE A 688 26.89 -9.02 -0.04
CA PHE A 688 26.25 -10.19 0.57
C PHE A 688 26.59 -10.22 2.05
N ARG A 689 25.58 -10.21 2.93
CA ARG A 689 25.76 -10.29 4.39
C ARG A 689 25.05 -11.45 5.04
N LEU A 690 25.72 -12.06 6.00
CA LEU A 690 25.14 -12.98 6.97
C LEU A 690 25.49 -12.51 8.38
N TYR A 691 24.48 -12.44 9.24
CA TYR A 691 24.67 -12.25 10.67
C TYR A 691 24.74 -13.63 11.37
N ASN A 692 25.55 -13.73 12.41
CA ASN A 692 25.65 -14.93 13.26
C ASN A 692 24.26 -15.32 13.78
N ALA A 693 23.82 -16.56 13.49
CA ALA A 693 22.49 -17.05 13.80
C ALA A 693 22.16 -17.11 15.31
N SER A 694 23.17 -17.04 16.18
CA SER A 694 22.96 -16.93 17.63
C SER A 694 22.54 -15.52 18.09
N LEU A 695 22.78 -14.50 17.26
CA LEU A 695 22.55 -13.08 17.56
C LEU A 695 21.28 -12.51 16.90
N VAL A 696 20.67 -13.23 15.97
CA VAL A 696 19.46 -12.78 15.23
C VAL A 696 18.35 -13.83 15.30
N ASP A 697 17.10 -13.42 15.52
CA ASP A 697 15.96 -14.36 15.70
C ASP A 697 15.29 -14.79 14.40
N GLU A 698 14.85 -13.84 13.58
CA GLU A 698 14.06 -14.12 12.36
C GLU A 698 14.91 -14.23 11.09
N THR A 699 15.99 -13.46 11.01
CA THR A 699 16.89 -13.38 9.85
C THR A 699 18.06 -14.38 9.90
N GLN A 700 18.10 -15.28 10.88
CA GLN A 700 19.13 -16.32 11.05
C GLN A 700 19.34 -17.21 9.81
N ARG A 701 18.33 -17.31 8.94
CA ARG A 701 18.32 -18.10 7.69
C ARG A 701 18.15 -17.20 6.46
N SER A 702 18.57 -15.94 6.55
CA SER A 702 18.42 -14.94 5.50
C SER A 702 19.79 -14.39 5.09
N LEU A 703 20.10 -14.50 3.81
CA LEU A 703 21.20 -13.78 3.17
C LEU A 703 20.69 -12.38 2.82
N GLN A 704 21.25 -11.35 3.44
CA GLN A 704 20.97 -9.97 3.06
C GLN A 704 21.78 -9.65 1.80
N VAL A 705 21.07 -9.29 0.72
CA VAL A 705 21.67 -8.79 -0.52
C VAL A 705 21.40 -7.29 -0.57
N GLN A 706 22.43 -6.48 -0.31
CA GLN A 706 22.37 -5.04 -0.55
C GLN A 706 22.96 -4.75 -1.93
N THR A 707 22.16 -4.14 -2.81
CA THR A 707 22.61 -3.74 -4.14
C THR A 707 22.66 -2.22 -4.22
N HIS A 708 23.84 -1.69 -4.48
CA HIS A 708 24.05 -0.29 -4.78
C HIS A 708 23.86 -0.05 -6.27
N THR A 709 22.74 0.56 -6.61
CA THR A 709 22.43 1.07 -7.95
C THR A 709 22.92 2.51 -8.02
N GLY A 710 24.10 2.70 -8.61
CA GLY A 710 24.58 4.01 -9.05
C GLY A 710 23.77 4.55 -10.23
N VAL A 711 24.22 5.66 -10.83
CA VAL A 711 23.43 6.32 -11.87
C VAL A 711 23.38 5.44 -13.13
N MET A 712 22.18 5.00 -13.53
CA MET A 712 21.98 4.16 -14.73
C MET A 712 22.31 4.96 -16.02
N THR A 713 23.59 5.09 -16.38
CA THR A 713 24.11 5.95 -17.46
C THR A 713 23.83 5.48 -18.90
N SER A 714 22.99 4.45 -19.08
CA SER A 714 22.56 3.98 -20.39
C SER A 714 21.91 5.09 -21.23
N ALA A 715 22.24 5.15 -22.51
CA ALA A 715 21.60 6.03 -23.49
C ALA A 715 20.24 5.51 -24.00
N SER A 716 19.82 4.31 -23.58
CA SER A 716 18.53 3.70 -23.92
C SER A 716 17.75 3.30 -22.67
N SER A 717 16.42 3.27 -22.78
CA SER A 717 15.52 2.81 -21.72
C SER A 717 15.81 1.39 -21.24
N GLY A 718 15.66 1.16 -19.94
CA GLY A 718 15.80 -0.17 -19.36
C GLY A 718 15.66 -0.24 -17.84
N SER A 719 15.52 -1.48 -17.38
CA SER A 719 15.33 -1.87 -15.99
C SER A 719 16.52 -2.68 -15.48
N MET A 720 16.90 -2.46 -14.23
CA MET A 720 17.81 -3.31 -13.48
C MET A 720 16.98 -4.33 -12.68
N LEU A 721 17.26 -5.61 -12.84
CA LEU A 721 16.57 -6.69 -12.14
C LEU A 721 17.58 -7.58 -11.39
N MET A 722 17.16 -8.09 -10.24
CA MET A 722 17.85 -9.13 -9.50
C MET A 722 17.06 -10.43 -9.59
N ARG A 723 17.70 -11.49 -10.07
CA ARG A 723 17.13 -12.84 -10.13
C ARG A 723 17.81 -13.74 -9.11
N VAL A 724 17.02 -14.36 -8.25
CA VAL A 724 17.48 -15.41 -7.33
C VAL A 724 16.91 -16.73 -7.81
N SER A 725 17.79 -17.69 -8.10
CA SER A 725 17.43 -19.02 -8.60
C SER A 725 17.97 -20.12 -7.68
N THR A 726 17.12 -21.12 -7.44
CA THR A 726 17.40 -22.30 -6.60
C THR A 726 16.93 -23.58 -7.30
N ASP A 727 17.12 -24.74 -6.67
CA ASP A 727 16.61 -26.04 -7.14
C ASP A 727 15.21 -26.40 -6.58
N VAL A 728 14.53 -25.45 -5.91
CA VAL A 728 13.13 -25.59 -5.45
C VAL A 728 12.20 -25.85 -6.65
N LYS A 729 11.32 -26.83 -6.53
CA LYS A 729 10.49 -27.34 -7.63
C LYS A 729 9.08 -26.74 -7.61
N SER A 730 8.99 -25.41 -7.69
CA SER A 730 7.70 -24.69 -7.68
C SER A 730 6.89 -24.77 -8.96
N GLY A 731 7.48 -25.21 -10.07
CA GLY A 731 6.81 -25.18 -11.38
C GLY A 731 6.55 -23.73 -11.81
N THR A 732 5.29 -23.38 -12.04
CA THR A 732 4.86 -22.01 -12.39
C THR A 732 4.20 -21.26 -11.22
N ALA A 733 3.99 -21.90 -10.06
CA ALA A 733 3.30 -21.31 -8.93
C ALA A 733 4.23 -20.45 -8.07
N PHE A 734 3.78 -19.26 -7.70
CA PHE A 734 4.46 -18.37 -6.77
C PHE A 734 3.45 -17.56 -5.95
N PHE A 735 3.93 -16.83 -4.95
CA PHE A 735 3.10 -15.96 -4.13
C PHE A 735 3.69 -14.55 -4.04
N THR A 736 2.84 -13.54 -4.03
CA THR A 736 3.16 -12.16 -3.60
C THR A 736 2.21 -11.73 -2.49
N ASP A 737 2.54 -10.71 -1.71
CA ASP A 737 1.57 -10.07 -0.83
C ASP A 737 0.83 -8.93 -1.55
N ASN A 738 -0.37 -8.63 -1.06
CA ASN A 738 -1.02 -7.33 -1.29
C ASN A 738 -0.88 -6.49 -0.02
N ASN A 739 -0.30 -5.29 -0.15
CA ASN A 739 -0.22 -4.23 0.86
C ASN A 739 0.41 -4.64 2.21
N ALA A 740 1.33 -5.62 2.19
CA ALA A 740 1.89 -6.29 3.37
C ALA A 740 0.83 -6.90 4.32
N PHE A 741 -0.34 -7.28 3.78
CA PHE A 741 -1.47 -7.81 4.55
C PHE A 741 -1.88 -9.23 4.15
N GLN A 742 -2.19 -9.48 2.87
CA GLN A 742 -2.75 -10.78 2.42
C GLN A 742 -1.83 -11.49 1.43
N ARG A 743 -1.73 -12.83 1.51
CA ARG A 743 -0.90 -13.63 0.60
C ARG A 743 -1.69 -14.06 -0.64
N LYS A 744 -1.20 -13.71 -1.82
CA LYS A 744 -1.84 -14.00 -3.12
C LYS A 744 -1.10 -15.10 -3.86
N HIS A 745 -1.84 -16.12 -4.30
CA HIS A 745 -1.32 -17.11 -5.24
C HIS A 745 -1.27 -16.50 -6.65
N ARG A 746 -0.12 -16.62 -7.31
CA ARG A 746 0.16 -16.18 -8.68
C ARG A 746 0.65 -17.38 -9.50
N THR A 747 0.49 -17.31 -10.80
CA THR A 747 0.98 -18.33 -11.74
C THR A 747 1.71 -17.63 -12.87
N PHE A 748 2.93 -18.10 -13.19
CA PHE A 748 3.62 -17.66 -14.39
C PHE A 748 3.01 -18.34 -15.61
N ASP A 749 2.46 -17.56 -16.52
CA ASP A 749 1.88 -17.99 -17.78
C ASP A 749 2.75 -17.54 -18.96
N SER A 750 3.41 -18.51 -19.60
CA SER A 750 4.28 -18.28 -20.76
C SER A 750 3.52 -17.96 -22.05
N SER A 751 2.19 -17.98 -22.05
CA SER A 751 1.37 -17.49 -23.17
C SER A 751 1.17 -15.97 -23.14
N LEU A 752 1.37 -15.35 -21.98
CA LEU A 752 1.35 -13.89 -21.82
C LEU A 752 2.73 -13.29 -22.14
N PRO A 753 2.79 -12.00 -22.54
CA PRO A 753 4.03 -11.24 -22.55
C PRO A 753 4.73 -11.26 -21.19
N TYR A 754 6.06 -11.05 -21.19
CA TYR A 754 6.86 -11.10 -19.95
C TYR A 754 6.35 -10.14 -18.86
N SER A 755 5.87 -8.96 -19.27
CA SER A 755 5.28 -7.96 -18.38
C SER A 755 3.94 -8.37 -17.76
N GLY A 756 3.13 -9.20 -18.44
CA GLY A 756 1.88 -9.73 -17.90
C GLY A 756 2.06 -10.72 -16.73
N ASN A 757 3.30 -11.08 -16.41
CA ASN A 757 3.67 -11.96 -15.32
C ASN A 757 4.22 -11.23 -14.08
N PHE A 758 4.31 -9.89 -14.10
CA PHE A 758 4.75 -9.10 -12.95
C PHE A 758 3.57 -8.69 -12.06
N TYR A 759 3.79 -8.78 -10.75
CA TYR A 759 2.85 -8.38 -9.72
C TYR A 759 3.54 -7.45 -8.70
N PRO A 760 2.79 -6.61 -7.99
CA PRO A 760 3.36 -5.83 -6.91
C PRO A 760 3.70 -6.75 -5.72
N VAL A 761 4.71 -6.34 -4.97
CA VAL A 761 5.03 -6.84 -3.63
C VAL A 761 5.28 -5.63 -2.74
N VAL A 762 4.85 -5.68 -1.47
CA VAL A 762 5.21 -4.66 -0.46
C VAL A 762 6.05 -5.27 0.65
N GLY A 763 5.74 -6.50 1.05
CA GLY A 763 6.48 -7.28 2.03
C GLY A 763 7.40 -8.32 1.42
N ALA A 764 6.83 -9.42 0.90
CA ALA A 764 7.61 -10.58 0.44
C ALA A 764 6.91 -11.44 -0.62
N ALA A 765 7.72 -11.99 -1.53
CA ALA A 765 7.33 -13.00 -2.51
C ALA A 765 7.93 -14.38 -2.14
N ILE A 766 7.22 -15.46 -2.50
CA ILE A 766 7.57 -16.84 -2.11
C ILE A 766 7.39 -17.83 -3.27
N VAL A 767 8.32 -18.76 -3.44
CA VAL A 767 8.15 -20.01 -4.21
C VAL A 767 8.42 -21.23 -3.30
N THR A 768 7.72 -22.34 -3.51
CA THR A 768 7.77 -23.55 -2.66
C THR A 768 7.62 -24.81 -3.50
N ASP A 769 8.16 -25.94 -3.06
CA ASP A 769 8.07 -27.22 -3.79
C ASP A 769 6.61 -27.61 -4.12
N ALA A 770 6.35 -28.01 -5.37
CA ALA A 770 5.00 -28.23 -5.89
C ALA A 770 4.20 -29.32 -5.14
N ASN A 771 4.86 -30.30 -4.51
CA ASN A 771 4.19 -31.32 -3.69
C ASN A 771 3.51 -30.74 -2.43
N THR A 772 3.74 -29.46 -2.10
CA THR A 772 3.10 -28.74 -0.98
C THR A 772 1.80 -28.03 -1.38
N THR A 773 1.42 -28.02 -2.67
CA THR A 773 0.41 -27.10 -3.25
C THR A 773 -1.05 -27.61 -3.27
N ALA A 774 -1.39 -28.65 -2.50
CA ALA A 774 -2.68 -29.34 -2.55
C ALA A 774 -3.89 -28.57 -1.95
N ARG A 775 -4.17 -27.37 -2.50
CA ARG A 775 -5.10 -26.32 -2.04
C ARG A 775 -4.75 -25.76 -0.66
N PRO A 776 -4.76 -24.42 -0.46
CA PRO A 776 -4.74 -23.86 0.88
C PRO A 776 -6.09 -24.12 1.57
N ARG A 777 -6.21 -25.28 2.22
CA ARG A 777 -7.14 -25.40 3.35
C ARG A 777 -6.57 -24.55 4.48
N ALA A 778 -7.34 -23.56 4.93
CA ALA A 778 -6.99 -22.78 6.10
C ALA A 778 -6.72 -23.73 7.28
N HIS A 779 -5.51 -23.67 7.83
CA HIS A 779 -4.98 -24.51 8.92
C HIS A 779 -5.03 -26.03 8.69
N ARG A 780 -3.88 -26.68 8.39
CA ARG A 780 -3.28 -27.70 9.29
C ARG A 780 -2.02 -28.45 8.85
N ASP A 781 -1.64 -28.51 7.58
CA ASP A 781 -0.55 -29.42 7.17
C ASP A 781 0.86 -28.80 7.34
N SER A 782 1.42 -28.95 8.54
CA SER A 782 2.81 -28.59 8.89
C SER A 782 3.89 -29.47 8.27
N ASP A 783 3.49 -30.63 7.71
CA ASP A 783 4.37 -31.79 7.50
C ASP A 783 4.78 -31.99 6.03
N SER A 784 4.62 -30.96 5.20
CA SER A 784 5.08 -31.01 3.80
C SER A 784 6.59 -30.72 3.72
N GLY A 785 7.41 -31.78 3.75
CA GLY A 785 8.87 -31.75 3.87
C GLY A 785 9.66 -31.23 2.66
N GLY A 786 9.19 -30.18 2.00
CA GLY A 786 9.91 -29.45 0.94
C GLY A 786 10.56 -28.15 1.44
N PHE A 787 11.30 -27.48 0.56
CA PHE A 787 11.89 -26.17 0.80
C PHE A 787 11.09 -25.05 0.11
N ALA A 788 11.32 -23.82 0.57
CA ALA A 788 10.79 -22.61 -0.05
C ALA A 788 11.85 -21.50 -0.08
N LEU A 789 11.83 -20.73 -1.16
CA LEU A 789 12.59 -19.50 -1.32
C LEU A 789 11.64 -18.32 -1.09
N SER A 790 12.06 -17.36 -0.27
CA SER A 790 11.36 -16.08 -0.09
C SER A 790 12.31 -14.91 -0.32
N LEU A 791 11.81 -13.88 -0.98
CA LEU A 791 12.47 -12.58 -1.15
C LEU A 791 11.62 -11.50 -0.47
N ALA A 792 12.17 -10.80 0.53
CA ALA A 792 11.50 -9.66 1.17
C ALA A 792 12.22 -8.35 0.83
N ALA A 793 11.46 -7.31 0.45
CA ALA A 793 11.99 -6.04 -0.04
C ALA A 793 11.81 -4.91 0.99
N SER A 794 12.69 -3.91 0.98
CA SER A 794 12.62 -2.72 1.85
C SER A 794 11.63 -1.63 1.38
N ARG A 795 10.94 -1.86 0.27
CA ARG A 795 10.02 -0.94 -0.41
C ARG A 795 9.10 -1.72 -1.35
N PRO A 796 7.99 -1.15 -1.83
CA PRO A 796 7.21 -1.76 -2.90
C PRO A 796 8.03 -1.92 -4.18
N THR A 797 7.88 -3.06 -4.86
CA THR A 797 8.55 -3.35 -6.13
C THR A 797 7.82 -4.36 -7.02
N ALA A 798 8.20 -4.46 -8.30
CA ALA A 798 7.68 -5.47 -9.23
C ALA A 798 8.37 -6.83 -9.04
N VAL A 799 7.61 -7.93 -9.00
CA VAL A 799 8.12 -9.30 -8.86
C VAL A 799 7.48 -10.27 -9.85
N THR A 800 8.26 -11.23 -10.36
CA THR A 800 7.78 -12.39 -11.11
C THR A 800 8.57 -13.67 -10.77
N SER A 801 8.12 -14.83 -11.29
CA SER A 801 8.72 -16.16 -11.09
C SER A 801 8.95 -16.83 -12.45
N PRO A 802 9.99 -16.44 -13.21
CA PRO A 802 10.11 -16.78 -14.63
C PRO A 802 10.56 -18.23 -14.89
N ALA A 803 10.92 -18.96 -13.85
CA ALA A 803 11.27 -20.38 -13.88
C ALA A 803 10.98 -21.02 -12.51
N SER A 804 10.84 -22.34 -12.49
CA SER A 804 10.72 -23.10 -11.23
C SER A 804 11.90 -22.80 -10.30
N GLY A 805 11.61 -22.51 -9.03
CA GLY A 805 12.63 -22.24 -8.01
C GLY A 805 13.31 -20.88 -8.14
N ALA A 806 12.81 -19.99 -9.01
CA ALA A 806 13.37 -18.67 -9.22
C ALA A 806 12.35 -17.55 -8.92
N LEU A 807 12.81 -16.50 -8.26
CA LEU A 807 12.10 -15.23 -8.12
C LEU A 807 12.97 -14.12 -8.73
N GLU A 808 12.33 -13.20 -9.46
CA GLU A 808 12.97 -12.03 -10.04
C GLU A 808 12.28 -10.76 -9.56
N MET A 809 13.09 -9.84 -9.00
CA MET A 809 12.65 -8.54 -8.52
C MET A 809 13.26 -7.44 -9.39
N MET A 810 12.46 -6.45 -9.76
CA MET A 810 12.98 -5.24 -10.39
C MET A 810 13.53 -4.30 -9.31
N LEU A 811 14.76 -3.80 -9.47
CA LEU A 811 15.44 -2.94 -8.48
C LEU A 811 15.38 -1.45 -8.87
N HIS A 812 15.51 -1.15 -10.16
CA HIS A 812 15.49 0.22 -10.66
C HIS A 812 15.01 0.24 -12.11
N ARG A 813 14.46 1.36 -12.56
CA ARG A 813 14.11 1.62 -13.96
C ARG A 813 14.61 2.99 -14.37
N ARG A 814 15.06 3.15 -15.61
CA ARG A 814 15.30 4.47 -16.21
C ARG A 814 14.79 4.47 -17.65
N ILE A 815 13.83 5.35 -17.93
CA ILE A 815 13.25 5.53 -19.26
C ILE A 815 13.84 6.81 -19.87
N MET A 816 14.40 6.70 -21.07
CA MET A 816 15.23 7.69 -21.75
C MET A 816 14.57 8.18 -23.04
N ASP A 817 13.24 8.38 -23.03
CA ASP A 817 12.43 8.64 -24.22
C ASP A 817 11.44 9.81 -24.02
N LEU A 818 10.43 9.93 -24.90
CA LEU A 818 9.39 10.95 -24.88
C LEU A 818 8.56 11.00 -23.58
N ASP A 819 8.51 9.91 -22.81
CA ASP A 819 8.04 9.98 -21.42
C ASP A 819 9.13 10.56 -20.52
N LEU A 820 9.24 11.88 -20.57
CA LEU A 820 10.19 12.69 -19.82
C LEU A 820 10.07 12.52 -18.29
N ARG A 821 8.98 11.91 -17.78
CA ARG A 821 8.83 11.56 -16.35
C ARG A 821 9.81 10.48 -15.93
N GLY A 822 10.04 9.48 -16.79
CA GLY A 822 10.72 8.23 -16.42
C GLY A 822 12.26 8.30 -16.38
N ASN A 823 12.85 9.46 -16.67
CA ASN A 823 14.30 9.67 -16.62
C ASN A 823 14.80 9.83 -15.18
N ASP A 824 14.82 8.72 -14.45
CA ASP A 824 15.28 8.65 -13.06
C ASP A 824 16.80 8.50 -12.98
N SER A 825 17.46 9.44 -12.31
CA SER A 825 18.89 9.46 -12.05
C SER A 825 19.25 9.22 -10.57
N SER A 826 18.27 8.79 -9.75
CA SER A 826 18.50 8.54 -8.33
C SER A 826 19.50 7.41 -8.09
N VAL A 827 20.33 7.59 -7.06
CA VAL A 827 21.25 6.57 -6.56
C VAL A 827 20.59 5.87 -5.38
N MET A 828 20.74 4.54 -5.32
CA MET A 828 19.98 3.69 -4.42
C MET A 828 20.81 2.59 -3.78
N ASP A 829 20.57 2.36 -2.50
CA ASP A 829 21.00 1.17 -1.76
C ASP A 829 19.75 0.36 -1.39
N ASP A 830 19.41 -0.61 -2.23
CA ASP A 830 18.26 -1.50 -2.01
C ASP A 830 18.68 -2.74 -1.23
N VAL A 831 17.82 -3.24 -0.34
CA VAL A 831 18.12 -4.37 0.54
C VAL A 831 17.04 -5.43 0.42
N VAL A 832 17.40 -6.57 -0.15
CA VAL A 832 16.53 -7.75 -0.25
C VAL A 832 17.01 -8.85 0.69
N LEU A 833 16.10 -9.36 1.51
CA LEU A 833 16.36 -10.54 2.35
C LEU A 833 16.03 -11.81 1.55
N VAL A 834 17.06 -12.57 1.20
CA VAL A 834 16.96 -13.86 0.50
C VAL A 834 16.92 -14.98 1.54
N THR A 835 15.79 -15.66 1.67
CA THR A 835 15.60 -16.73 2.68
C THR A 835 15.30 -18.05 1.99
N LEU A 836 16.13 -19.08 2.22
CA LEU A 836 15.88 -20.45 1.77
C LEU A 836 15.89 -21.38 2.99
N ALA A 837 14.74 -22.00 3.25
CA ALA A 837 14.49 -22.83 4.43
C ALA A 837 13.36 -23.84 4.15
N PRO A 838 13.10 -24.81 5.05
CA PRO A 838 11.93 -25.68 4.95
C PRO A 838 10.63 -24.85 4.79
N ALA A 839 9.71 -25.35 3.96
CA ALA A 839 8.53 -24.58 3.54
C ALA A 839 7.68 -24.09 4.73
N SER A 840 7.52 -24.92 5.78
CA SER A 840 6.83 -24.55 7.02
C SER A 840 7.48 -23.36 7.75
N VAL A 841 8.83 -23.27 7.76
CA VAL A 841 9.57 -22.15 8.37
C VAL A 841 9.33 -20.86 7.60
N VAL A 842 9.41 -20.91 6.25
CA VAL A 842 9.17 -19.73 5.41
C VAL A 842 7.72 -19.26 5.52
N GLN A 843 6.76 -20.19 5.42
CA GLN A 843 5.34 -19.86 5.51
C GLN A 843 4.97 -19.19 6.84
N ALA A 844 5.54 -19.68 7.94
CA ALA A 844 5.33 -19.19 9.30
C ALA A 844 6.20 -17.97 9.69
N ARG A 845 7.13 -17.49 8.85
CA ARG A 845 7.99 -16.34 9.22
C ARG A 845 8.03 -15.20 8.21
N ALA A 846 7.74 -15.45 6.93
CA ALA A 846 7.90 -14.45 5.87
C ALA A 846 7.21 -13.11 6.19
N ALA A 847 5.96 -13.14 6.70
CA ALA A 847 5.22 -11.94 7.05
C ALA A 847 5.82 -11.18 8.26
N LYS A 848 6.25 -11.90 9.32
CA LYS A 848 6.87 -11.30 10.50
C LYS A 848 8.25 -10.70 10.14
N MET A 849 9.04 -11.43 9.36
CA MET A 849 10.32 -10.99 8.81
C MET A 849 10.17 -9.74 7.92
N SER A 850 9.20 -9.71 6.99
CA SER A 850 8.96 -8.51 6.19
C SER A 850 8.52 -7.32 7.06
N THR A 851 7.68 -7.54 8.08
CA THR A 851 7.31 -6.48 9.03
C THR A 851 8.53 -5.92 9.78
N LEU A 852 9.48 -6.77 10.21
CA LEU A 852 10.72 -6.34 10.86
C LEU A 852 11.68 -5.60 9.93
N HIS A 853 11.67 -5.94 8.63
CA HIS A 853 12.47 -5.31 7.58
C HIS A 853 11.93 -3.92 7.21
N LEU A 854 10.61 -3.77 7.15
CA LEU A 854 9.93 -2.49 6.93
C LEU A 854 9.93 -1.58 8.18
N LEU A 855 10.14 -2.15 9.38
CA LEU A 855 10.22 -1.42 10.65
C LEU A 855 11.59 -1.63 11.33
N PRO A 856 12.67 -1.05 10.79
CA PRO A 856 14.01 -1.16 11.37
C PRO A 856 14.10 -0.50 12.75
N VAL A 857 15.09 -0.90 13.56
CA VAL A 857 15.43 -0.21 14.81
C VAL A 857 15.90 1.22 14.55
N THR A 858 15.57 2.14 15.45
CA THR A 858 16.13 3.50 15.44
C THR A 858 17.36 3.58 16.34
N VAL A 859 18.27 4.49 16.00
CA VAL A 859 19.48 4.77 16.78
C VAL A 859 19.67 6.28 16.92
N HIS A 860 19.68 6.73 18.17
CA HIS A 860 19.93 8.11 18.55
C HIS A 860 21.11 8.17 19.51
N ALA A 861 21.78 9.31 19.58
CA ALA A 861 23.02 9.44 20.32
C ALA A 861 23.14 10.77 21.05
N VAL A 862 23.98 10.75 22.07
CA VAL A 862 24.36 11.88 22.91
C VAL A 862 25.89 11.83 23.05
N SER A 863 26.54 12.99 22.90
CA SER A 863 27.99 13.07 23.05
C SER A 863 28.40 12.93 24.51
N GLY A 864 29.40 12.09 24.79
CA GLY A 864 29.94 11.82 26.12
C GLY A 864 29.16 10.80 26.95
N ARG A 865 29.56 10.65 28.21
CA ARG A 865 28.94 9.73 29.19
C ARG A 865 27.78 10.42 29.90
N VAL A 866 26.55 10.13 29.45
CA VAL A 866 25.33 10.59 30.11
C VAL A 866 24.61 9.41 30.72
N THR A 867 24.25 9.51 31.99
CA THR A 867 23.53 8.46 32.72
C THR A 867 22.04 8.83 32.74
N PRO A 868 21.16 8.07 32.06
CA PRO A 868 19.72 8.30 32.13
C PRO A 868 19.17 7.91 33.52
N LYS A 869 17.98 8.43 33.89
CA LYS A 869 17.27 7.96 35.10
C LYS A 869 16.88 6.48 35.00
N VAL A 870 16.57 6.00 33.80
CA VAL A 870 16.22 4.60 33.52
C VAL A 870 17.04 4.12 32.32
N ALA A 871 17.84 3.06 32.49
CA ALA A 871 18.71 2.53 31.44
C ALA A 871 17.98 1.72 30.34
N THR A 872 16.70 1.40 30.55
CA THR A 872 15.83 0.76 29.55
C THR A 872 14.38 1.11 29.82
N PHE A 873 13.71 1.77 28.89
CA PHE A 873 12.27 1.99 28.91
C PHE A 873 11.58 0.84 28.17
N ALA A 874 10.73 0.07 28.86
CA ALA A 874 10.03 -1.08 28.30
C ALA A 874 8.58 -1.12 28.83
N PRO A 875 7.61 -0.49 28.13
CA PRO A 875 6.22 -0.36 28.56
C PRO A 875 5.40 -1.64 28.41
N MET A 876 5.84 -2.60 27.58
CA MET A 876 5.17 -3.88 27.38
C MET A 876 5.71 -4.94 28.35
N PRO A 877 4.86 -5.59 29.17
CA PRO A 877 5.30 -6.65 30.09
C PRO A 877 5.62 -7.97 29.38
N LYS A 878 5.07 -8.17 28.17
CA LYS A 878 5.13 -9.42 27.41
C LYS A 878 5.07 -9.12 25.91
N ALA A 879 5.72 -9.96 25.10
CA ALA A 879 5.58 -9.91 23.65
C ALA A 879 4.17 -10.32 23.20
N LEU A 880 3.69 -9.74 22.10
CA LEU A 880 2.52 -10.27 21.39
C LEU A 880 2.83 -11.65 20.79
N PRO A 881 1.80 -12.47 20.48
CA PRO A 881 1.97 -13.67 19.68
C PRO A 881 2.65 -13.36 18.32
N ASP A 882 3.42 -14.30 17.78
CA ASP A 882 4.19 -14.09 16.55
C ASP A 882 3.31 -13.70 15.36
N GLY A 883 2.10 -14.27 15.27
CA GLY A 883 1.11 -13.93 14.24
C GLY A 883 0.35 -12.63 14.45
N VAL A 884 0.67 -11.82 15.48
CA VAL A 884 -0.03 -10.55 15.78
C VAL A 884 0.95 -9.39 15.83
N HIS A 885 0.77 -8.43 14.93
CA HIS A 885 1.50 -7.18 14.87
C HIS A 885 0.69 -6.04 15.50
N LEU A 886 1.35 -5.21 16.33
CA LEU A 886 0.83 -3.93 16.80
C LEU A 886 0.99 -2.89 15.69
N LEU A 887 -0.08 -2.66 14.92
CA LEU A 887 -0.05 -1.82 13.72
C LEU A 887 0.15 -0.35 14.07
N ASP A 888 -0.59 0.18 15.05
CA ASP A 888 -0.42 1.55 15.56
C ASP A 888 -1.03 1.74 16.96
N VAL A 889 -0.57 2.77 17.68
CA VAL A 889 -1.18 3.29 18.92
C VAL A 889 -1.11 4.82 18.89
N ARG A 890 -2.24 5.50 19.07
CA ARG A 890 -2.35 6.97 18.98
C ARG A 890 -3.42 7.54 19.91
N LEU A 891 -3.36 8.85 20.17
CA LEU A 891 -4.42 9.58 20.87
C LEU A 891 -5.65 9.82 19.97
N ARG A 892 -6.83 9.91 20.59
CA ARG A 892 -8.14 10.12 19.94
C ARG A 892 -8.58 11.59 20.00
N GLY A 893 -7.91 12.47 19.24
CA GLY A 893 -8.34 13.85 18.98
C GLY A 893 -7.24 14.91 19.00
N SER A 894 -7.58 16.11 19.51
CA SER A 894 -6.68 17.24 19.78
C SER A 894 -6.90 17.84 21.19
N GLY A 895 -6.47 17.15 22.26
CA GLY A 895 -6.74 17.56 23.64
C GLY A 895 -6.07 16.71 24.73
N PHE A 896 -6.29 17.08 26.00
CA PHE A 896 -5.71 16.40 27.17
C PHE A 896 -6.63 15.33 27.81
N ASP A 897 -7.94 15.36 27.58
CA ASP A 897 -8.94 14.40 28.12
C ASP A 897 -9.23 13.22 27.17
N GLU A 898 -8.32 12.92 26.26
CA GLU A 898 -8.63 12.11 25.09
C GLU A 898 -8.36 10.62 25.25
N GLY A 899 -9.11 9.85 24.46
CA GLY A 899 -8.99 8.40 24.37
C GLY A 899 -7.68 7.92 23.78
N VAL A 900 -7.38 6.63 23.93
CA VAL A 900 -6.29 5.95 23.20
C VAL A 900 -6.89 5.02 22.16
N GLY A 901 -6.41 5.09 20.93
CA GLY A 901 -6.72 4.13 19.88
C GLY A 901 -5.55 3.17 19.66
N MET A 902 -5.86 1.87 19.52
CA MET A 902 -4.89 0.82 19.18
C MET A 902 -5.36 -0.03 18.00
N TRP A 903 -4.46 -0.38 17.08
CA TRP A 903 -4.72 -1.29 15.97
C TRP A 903 -3.83 -2.54 16.04
N LEU A 904 -4.44 -3.71 15.85
CA LEU A 904 -3.75 -5.00 15.75
C LEU A 904 -3.99 -5.62 14.37
N GLN A 905 -2.94 -6.18 13.76
CA GLN A 905 -2.98 -6.93 12.50
C GLN A 905 -2.61 -8.40 12.77
N GLY A 906 -3.39 -9.33 12.24
CA GLY A 906 -3.05 -10.74 12.14
C GLY A 906 -2.30 -11.02 10.84
N LEU A 907 -1.09 -11.58 10.94
CA LEU A 907 -0.18 -11.79 9.82
C LEU A 907 -0.58 -12.98 8.94
N ALA A 908 -0.35 -12.88 7.63
CA ALA A 908 -0.63 -13.96 6.68
C ALA A 908 0.32 -15.15 6.85
N GLY A 909 -0.24 -16.36 6.95
CA GLY A 909 0.50 -17.63 7.06
C GLY A 909 1.02 -17.97 8.46
N LEU A 910 0.72 -17.16 9.46
CA LEU A 910 0.92 -17.47 10.88
C LEU A 910 -0.43 -17.71 11.54
N ASP A 911 -0.49 -18.67 12.48
CA ASP A 911 -1.60 -18.69 13.44
C ASP A 911 -1.57 -17.38 14.23
N GLY A 912 -2.74 -16.72 14.33
CA GLY A 912 -2.90 -15.51 15.12
C GLY A 912 -2.87 -15.81 16.63
N GLY A 913 -3.58 -15.02 17.43
CA GLY A 913 -3.59 -15.30 18.86
C GLY A 913 -4.60 -14.51 19.67
N LYS A 914 -4.82 -15.00 20.89
CA LYS A 914 -5.57 -14.27 21.91
C LYS A 914 -4.73 -13.13 22.46
N VAL A 915 -5.28 -11.92 22.39
CA VAL A 915 -4.68 -10.70 22.94
C VAL A 915 -5.73 -10.00 23.78
N ASP A 916 -5.40 -9.70 25.03
CA ASP A 916 -6.18 -8.76 25.84
C ASP A 916 -5.64 -7.34 25.61
N PRO A 917 -6.44 -6.39 25.08
CA PRO A 917 -6.00 -5.02 24.86
C PRO A 917 -5.41 -4.34 26.09
N SER A 918 -5.91 -4.66 27.29
CA SER A 918 -5.44 -4.07 28.56
C SER A 918 -4.03 -4.55 28.95
N GLU A 919 -3.64 -5.76 28.53
CA GLU A 919 -2.32 -6.33 28.81
C GLU A 919 -1.24 -5.87 27.81
N VAL A 920 -1.62 -5.31 26.64
CA VAL A 920 -0.65 -4.88 25.61
C VAL A 920 0.18 -3.70 26.10
N LEU A 921 -0.47 -2.65 26.61
CA LEU A 921 0.17 -1.48 27.19
C LEU A 921 -0.50 -1.13 28.53
N PRO A 922 -0.13 -1.82 29.64
CA PRO A 922 -0.76 -1.64 30.94
C PRO A 922 -0.60 -0.23 31.52
N CYS A 923 0.42 0.53 31.09
CA CYS A 923 0.48 1.95 31.42
C CYS A 923 -0.73 2.72 30.91
N LEU A 924 -1.24 2.39 29.72
CA LEU A 924 -2.43 3.01 29.13
C LEU A 924 -3.75 2.40 29.64
N SER A 925 -3.73 1.31 30.43
CA SER A 925 -4.91 0.53 30.81
C SER A 925 -5.72 1.11 31.99
N THR A 926 -5.66 2.43 32.23
CA THR A 926 -6.43 3.09 33.30
C THR A 926 -7.93 3.24 32.98
N ARG A 927 -8.38 2.70 31.84
CA ARG A 927 -9.76 2.77 31.33
C ARG A 927 -10.11 1.46 30.60
N ASP A 928 -11.39 1.17 30.49
CA ASP A 928 -11.89 0.00 29.77
C ASP A 928 -11.63 0.12 28.25
N TRP A 929 -11.22 -0.99 27.62
CA TRP A 929 -10.94 -1.06 26.18
C TRP A 929 -12.13 -1.66 25.42
N GLU A 930 -12.74 -0.87 24.54
CA GLU A 930 -13.83 -1.31 23.67
C GLU A 930 -13.34 -1.61 22.25
N ARG A 931 -13.96 -2.62 21.60
CA ARG A 931 -13.70 -2.91 20.18
C ARG A 931 -14.39 -1.87 19.30
N THR A 932 -13.61 -1.23 18.44
CA THR A 932 -14.05 -0.10 17.62
C THR A 932 -13.79 -0.37 16.13
N SER A 933 -14.19 0.57 15.27
CA SER A 933 -13.91 0.53 13.83
C SER A 933 -12.47 1.00 13.54
N LEU A 934 -12.01 0.92 12.28
CA LEU A 934 -10.69 1.48 11.95
C LEU A 934 -10.67 3.01 12.19
N ASP A 935 -11.83 3.68 12.07
CA ASP A 935 -12.09 4.98 12.66
C ASP A 935 -12.46 4.81 14.15
N PHE A 936 -11.57 5.25 15.03
CA PHE A 936 -11.72 5.15 16.49
C PHE A 936 -12.94 5.89 17.08
N ARG A 937 -13.62 6.75 16.30
CA ARG A 937 -14.80 7.50 16.71
C ARG A 937 -16.12 6.78 16.42
N LEU A 938 -16.09 5.60 15.78
CA LEU A 938 -17.27 4.76 15.53
C LEU A 938 -17.08 3.38 16.18
N SER A 939 -17.99 2.97 17.06
CA SER A 939 -17.97 1.61 17.61
C SER A 939 -18.19 0.58 16.49
N ILE A 940 -17.63 -0.62 16.66
CA ILE A 940 -17.74 -1.67 15.64
C ILE A 940 -19.20 -2.07 15.36
N ASN A 941 -20.10 -1.86 16.31
CA ASN A 941 -21.53 -2.14 16.19
C ASN A 941 -22.27 -1.05 15.40
N GLU A 942 -21.93 0.23 15.58
CA GLU A 942 -22.45 1.32 14.74
C GLU A 942 -22.02 1.12 13.28
N THR A 943 -20.73 0.84 13.06
CA THR A 943 -20.17 0.51 11.73
C THR A 943 -20.91 -0.65 11.07
N ARG A 944 -21.17 -1.76 11.78
CA ARG A 944 -21.91 -2.91 11.25
C ARG A 944 -23.37 -2.60 10.94
N SER A 945 -24.02 -1.82 11.78
CA SER A 945 -25.46 -1.52 11.69
C SER A 945 -25.78 -0.45 10.66
N ALA A 946 -24.84 0.47 10.39
CA ALA A 946 -25.00 1.54 9.42
C ALA A 946 -24.80 1.10 7.95
N ARG A 947 -24.19 -0.08 7.71
CA ARG A 947 -23.91 -0.57 6.36
C ARG A 947 -25.14 -1.17 5.67
N LEU A 948 -25.32 -0.84 4.39
CA LEU A 948 -26.25 -1.57 3.53
C LEU A 948 -25.76 -2.99 3.28
N LYS A 949 -26.69 -3.95 3.31
CA LYS A 949 -26.42 -5.36 2.98
C LYS A 949 -26.92 -5.66 1.57
N TRP A 950 -26.09 -6.29 0.77
CA TRP A 950 -26.38 -6.57 -0.63
C TRP A 950 -26.72 -8.05 -0.85
N LYS A 951 -27.63 -8.34 -1.78
CA LYS A 951 -28.09 -9.72 -2.05
C LYS A 951 -27.10 -10.40 -3.00
N SER A 952 -26.84 -11.69 -2.77
CA SER A 952 -25.98 -12.51 -3.64
C SER A 952 -26.78 -13.49 -4.50
N ASP A 953 -26.26 -13.81 -5.69
CA ASP A 953 -26.75 -14.93 -6.52
C ASP A 953 -26.63 -16.28 -5.79
N SER A 954 -25.62 -16.44 -4.94
CA SER A 954 -25.43 -17.66 -4.14
C SER A 954 -26.19 -17.57 -2.81
N SER A 955 -27.28 -18.34 -2.69
CA SER A 955 -28.10 -18.44 -1.48
C SER A 955 -27.46 -19.32 -0.38
N THR A 956 -26.27 -18.93 0.08
CA THR A 956 -25.73 -19.43 1.36
C THR A 956 -26.13 -18.47 2.48
N ALA A 957 -26.91 -18.95 3.44
CA ALA A 957 -27.38 -18.14 4.54
C ALA A 957 -26.22 -17.58 5.38
N ASP A 958 -26.14 -16.26 5.50
CA ASP A 958 -25.21 -15.59 6.42
C ASP A 958 -25.51 -16.02 7.86
N GLY A 959 -24.63 -16.85 8.42
CA GLY A 959 -24.67 -17.20 9.83
C GLY A 959 -24.42 -15.98 10.69
N GLN A 960 -25.40 -15.61 11.53
CA GLN A 960 -25.19 -14.62 12.58
C GLN A 960 -24.30 -15.24 13.68
N GLU A 961 -22.99 -14.98 13.66
CA GLU A 961 -22.16 -15.16 14.87
C GLU A 961 -22.50 -14.06 15.89
N GLY A 962 -22.97 -14.49 17.07
CA GLY A 962 -23.30 -13.59 18.17
C GLY A 962 -22.07 -12.83 18.70
N HIS A 963 -22.25 -11.56 19.07
CA HIS A 963 -21.17 -10.73 19.57
C HIS A 963 -21.07 -10.83 21.10
N ALA A 964 -19.91 -11.26 21.59
CA ALA A 964 -19.58 -11.15 23.01
C ALA A 964 -19.23 -9.70 23.36
N ALA A 965 -19.64 -9.24 24.55
CA ALA A 965 -19.19 -7.95 25.08
C ALA A 965 -17.67 -7.98 25.32
N ALA A 966 -17.00 -6.88 25.03
CA ALA A 966 -15.54 -6.80 25.07
C ALA A 966 -15.04 -6.42 26.48
N THR A 967 -14.84 -7.44 27.34
CA THR A 967 -14.07 -7.35 28.59
C THR A 967 -13.22 -8.62 28.80
N ALA A 968 -12.68 -9.17 27.71
CA ALA A 968 -11.86 -10.39 27.73
C ALA A 968 -10.98 -10.52 26.47
N ALA A 969 -9.88 -11.26 26.57
CA ALA A 969 -8.93 -11.53 25.49
C ALA A 969 -9.57 -11.95 24.15
N VAL A 970 -9.28 -11.18 23.10
CA VAL A 970 -9.86 -11.31 21.76
C VAL A 970 -8.94 -12.12 20.86
N ASN A 971 -9.49 -13.01 20.04
CA ASN A 971 -8.72 -13.79 19.07
C ASN A 971 -8.49 -12.99 17.78
N VAL A 972 -7.26 -12.55 17.54
CA VAL A 972 -6.81 -12.00 16.25
C VAL A 972 -6.66 -13.16 15.27
N LYS A 973 -7.36 -13.14 14.13
CA LYS A 973 -7.26 -14.18 13.08
C LYS A 973 -6.15 -13.82 12.07
N PRO A 974 -5.55 -14.78 11.37
CA PRO A 974 -4.65 -14.50 10.23
C PRO A 974 -5.40 -13.70 9.15
N GLU A 975 -4.70 -12.81 8.43
CA GLU A 975 -5.30 -11.91 7.43
C GLU A 975 -6.53 -11.15 7.98
N SER A 976 -6.46 -10.68 9.22
CA SER A 976 -7.48 -9.81 9.80
C SER A 976 -6.84 -8.61 10.49
N PHE A 977 -7.63 -7.58 10.78
CA PHE A 977 -7.21 -6.51 11.67
C PHE A 977 -8.35 -6.12 12.60
N LEU A 978 -7.97 -5.61 13.78
CA LEU A 978 -8.87 -5.21 14.85
C LEU A 978 -8.45 -3.83 15.36
N ALA A 979 -9.43 -3.01 15.68
CA ALA A 979 -9.22 -1.73 16.35
C ALA A 979 -9.85 -1.76 17.75
N PHE A 980 -9.20 -1.07 18.68
CA PHE A 980 -9.68 -0.88 20.05
C PHE A 980 -9.55 0.59 20.45
N ALA A 981 -10.47 1.05 21.28
CA ALA A 981 -10.47 2.39 21.85
C ALA A 981 -10.64 2.34 23.37
N SER A 982 -9.96 3.27 24.03
CA SER A 982 -9.93 3.59 25.46
C SER A 982 -10.12 5.10 25.63
#